data_AF-A0A8H7CRT8-F1
#
_entry.id   AF-A0A8H7CRT8-F1
#
_cell.length_a   1.000
_cell.length_b   1.000
_cell.length_c   1.000
_cell.angle_alpha   90.00
_cell.angle_beta   90.00
_cell.angle_gamma   90.00
#
_symmetry.space_group_name_H-M   'P 1'
#
loop_
_entity.id
_entity.type
_entity.pdbx_description
1 polymer ?
#
loop_
_entity_poly.entity_id
_entity_poly.type
_entity_poly.pdbx_seq_one_letter_code
_entity_poly.pdbx_strand_id
1 'polypeptide(L)'
;MHRARRPAATSASRRVNGQSTQRLSSGRIVKTSTQLNKREIRALKNLEFERETHRLAGLTNAQRHAEEAHLDLPDDDYFNGPLADVLEGNALADISHAGEDLTPEQARVSNRELWQALRDSHSRLFGRRTDHRTRRDRTQSLVDGFKPQMEATATAYLDFSLRTKGGNLAVLDGHPDEMAINHYPLIVVDLFSAYQAEIPMFDRDEFVASGLVNLGLFPCSPYDPTVAITTRALEVFRVTRLRCPRLGIQPYVRALCDLHGVPFRTYLSTQFSIAFDVYLGTLAIVAKRVKAALGRDTSNWRLKNACPACLYKLEGEDELLLPVLTTQDGNNSLSRHGQMERTEYEGSEEDASAARSRAREDDRQVPGDYYLSRSEVDKWATEGLEELMKGHSSDPEWNEEEDGCSERWSNMREEITSRALGMYDETGIFLSLCRHGFVLVVLDMIQSGELAKYGFAVVNHLLKVIGQVAAGYDIGCKFGKMINAHPVLGPLAREKGFKSLVGAFHGHAHNRRCQLCHLATYVEGVGLEDLEECESFFSKSNALAPCTRYATAFHRQQAIVSYLQHTDIFDTYQSLSLLLVTKYKRALEVRRTWTALKETMRKLGVQDVSVFEEWLKLEKAYLDELSTEPLEETLKMEYYQKLVNLDEAEARLSALRGVVTQEDPSQQNYQENLSATRRLETQRRHAMELRDKILLAVQDLEMRMDVRDRWTPGCTEWSEAAVLVANRRYQRALDKLQGLATKCASILLKRFKARSRAIKTAIEQYNAAAAALEVPREPLSWEEVVDYTFLSDFDLLRTSRRDILTEGWAQPAGREAMDNYFKILRANEEIKRLNIEIPRFVTYMRDEEAFLRRQEERVRLEHGDALAYQVTLYREQQGRFNDGHRYRLLALSKLPGFTGSIMPGVPVDKQRLAEGVPQSQLPHVPEGFDGTTLGDEDEEDSDGEAETLNATFVVLRITEDTAE
;
A
#
# COMPACT_ATOMS: atom_id res chain seq x y z
N MET A 1 10.07 0.53 68.81
CA MET A 1 11.09 -0.33 69.47
C MET A 1 12.15 -0.71 68.44
N HIS A 2 13.43 -0.46 68.78
CA HIS A 2 14.71 -0.84 68.14
C HIS A 2 14.92 -0.68 66.62
N ARG A 3 15.65 0.36 66.16
CA ARG A 3 17.15 0.49 65.97
C ARG A 3 17.68 -0.34 64.79
N ALA A 4 17.99 0.29 63.64
CA ALA A 4 19.28 0.93 63.23
C ALA A 4 20.15 -0.06 62.40
N ARG A 5 20.75 0.27 61.24
CA ARG A 5 21.70 1.37 60.94
C ARG A 5 21.82 1.64 59.41
N ARG A 6 21.98 2.93 59.03
CA ARG A 6 22.73 3.48 57.85
C ARG A 6 24.21 3.75 58.25
N PRO A 7 25.11 4.50 57.55
CA PRO A 7 25.19 5.10 56.18
C PRO A 7 26.59 4.85 55.49
N ALA A 8 27.01 5.37 54.32
CA ALA A 8 27.43 6.76 53.98
C ALA A 8 27.93 6.79 52.49
N ALA A 9 27.56 7.75 51.61
CA ALA A 9 28.09 9.12 51.38
C ALA A 9 29.53 9.12 50.79
N THR A 10 30.01 9.93 49.81
CA THR A 10 29.58 11.20 49.18
C THR A 10 30.62 11.62 48.10
N SER A 11 30.13 12.19 46.99
CA SER A 11 30.59 13.41 46.25
C SER A 11 32.06 13.74 45.84
N ALA A 12 32.17 14.19 44.58
CA ALA A 12 32.79 15.45 44.09
C ALA A 12 34.19 15.46 43.38
N SER A 13 34.14 15.68 42.05
CA SER A 13 34.74 16.78 41.25
C SER A 13 36.16 17.31 41.58
N ARG A 14 37.08 17.28 40.59
CA ARG A 14 37.68 18.49 39.96
C ARG A 14 38.66 18.18 38.80
N ARG A 15 38.62 19.06 37.79
CA ARG A 15 39.52 19.23 36.63
C ARG A 15 40.95 19.65 37.03
N VAL A 16 41.95 19.42 36.15
CA VAL A 16 42.75 20.45 35.40
C VAL A 16 44.01 19.82 34.74
N ASN A 17 44.21 20.18 33.45
CA ASN A 17 45.42 20.37 32.59
C ASN A 17 46.83 19.96 33.12
N GLY A 18 47.85 19.58 32.34
CA GLY A 18 48.17 19.60 30.90
C GLY A 18 49.72 19.48 30.71
N GLN A 19 50.18 19.27 29.46
CA GLN A 19 51.59 19.33 28.92
C GLN A 19 52.50 18.08 29.08
N SER A 20 52.74 17.31 28.00
CA SER A 20 53.85 17.37 26.99
C SER A 20 55.24 16.95 27.54
N THR A 21 55.88 15.87 27.08
CA THR A 21 56.67 15.85 25.82
C THR A 21 57.08 14.43 25.35
N GLN A 22 57.23 14.35 24.03
CA GLN A 22 57.76 13.36 23.08
C GLN A 22 58.78 12.27 23.50
N ARG A 23 58.61 11.07 22.92
CA ARG A 23 59.68 10.31 22.23
C ARG A 23 59.12 9.52 21.03
N LEU A 24 59.81 9.60 19.90
CA LEU A 24 59.55 8.96 18.61
C LEU A 24 60.17 7.56 18.54
N SER A 25 59.48 6.57 17.94
CA SER A 25 59.97 5.83 16.76
C SER A 25 59.02 4.70 16.29
N SER A 26 58.68 4.77 15.00
CA SER A 26 58.37 3.69 14.04
C SER A 26 57.34 2.59 14.36
N GLY A 27 56.28 2.54 13.54
CA GLY A 27 55.67 1.25 13.14
C GLY A 27 54.14 1.20 13.03
N ARG A 28 53.60 1.66 11.88
CA ARG A 28 52.28 1.34 11.28
C ARG A 28 51.10 1.08 12.24
N ILE A 29 50.31 2.14 12.46
CA ILE A 29 48.91 2.02 12.87
C ILE A 29 48.08 1.60 11.64
N VAL A 30 47.47 0.42 11.72
CA VAL A 30 46.40 -0.03 10.83
C VAL A 30 45.18 0.87 11.09
N LYS A 31 44.81 1.69 10.10
CA LYS A 31 43.53 2.41 10.11
C LYS A 31 42.41 1.39 9.84
N THR A 32 41.48 1.32 10.78
CA THR A 32 40.26 0.53 10.70
C THR A 32 39.34 1.04 9.59
N SER A 33 38.65 0.09 8.94
CA SER A 33 37.75 0.25 7.80
C SER A 33 36.62 1.22 8.09
N THR A 34 36.83 2.49 7.77
CA THR A 34 35.76 3.46 7.53
C THR A 34 36.31 4.57 6.64
N GLN A 35 35.67 4.77 5.49
CA GLN A 35 35.96 5.77 4.42
C GLN A 35 36.96 5.36 3.31
N LEU A 36 36.60 4.36 2.50
CA LEU A 36 37.12 4.24 1.13
C LEU A 36 35.94 4.22 0.14
N ASN A 37 36.05 4.98 -0.95
CA ASN A 37 35.00 5.04 -1.96
C ASN A 37 35.09 3.86 -2.95
N LYS A 38 34.01 3.59 -3.69
CA LYS A 38 33.91 2.44 -4.61
C LYS A 38 35.00 2.39 -5.70
N ARG A 39 35.60 3.53 -6.10
CA ARG A 39 36.72 3.55 -7.07
C ARG A 39 38.01 3.06 -6.43
N GLU A 40 38.27 3.37 -5.17
CA GLU A 40 39.48 2.96 -4.45
C GLU A 40 39.47 1.45 -4.14
N ILE A 41 38.30 0.89 -3.79
CA ILE A 41 38.13 -0.56 -3.61
C ILE A 41 38.37 -1.31 -4.93
N ARG A 42 37.92 -0.76 -6.06
CA ARG A 42 38.11 -1.37 -7.38
C ARG A 42 39.57 -1.27 -7.83
N ALA A 43 40.27 -0.18 -7.51
CA ALA A 43 41.70 -0.04 -7.77
C ALA A 43 42.54 -1.04 -6.95
N LEU A 44 42.18 -1.28 -5.68
CA LEU A 44 42.86 -2.28 -4.84
C LEU A 44 42.68 -3.71 -5.34
N LYS A 45 41.47 -4.07 -5.79
CA LYS A 45 41.20 -5.38 -6.38
C LYS A 45 41.97 -5.63 -7.69
N ASN A 46 42.11 -4.59 -8.52
CA ASN A 46 42.91 -4.70 -9.74
C ASN A 46 44.41 -4.82 -9.43
N LEU A 47 44.91 -4.13 -8.40
CA LEU A 47 46.28 -4.27 -7.91
C LEU A 47 46.57 -5.64 -7.30
N GLU A 48 45.60 -6.27 -6.63
CA GLU A 48 45.70 -7.65 -6.16
C GLU A 48 45.71 -8.66 -7.31
N PHE A 49 44.87 -8.45 -8.32
CA PHE A 49 44.83 -9.29 -9.51
C PHE A 49 46.11 -9.18 -10.34
N GLU A 50 46.65 -7.97 -10.51
CA GLU A 50 47.94 -7.73 -11.17
C GLU A 50 49.11 -8.33 -10.37
N ARG A 51 49.07 -8.31 -9.03
CA ARG A 51 50.06 -8.99 -8.20
C ARG A 51 50.02 -10.51 -8.34
N GLU A 52 48.83 -11.11 -8.40
CA GLU A 52 48.68 -12.56 -8.50
C GLU A 52 49.07 -13.08 -9.89
N THR A 53 48.72 -12.35 -10.93
CA THR A 53 49.18 -12.66 -12.31
C THR A 53 50.69 -12.50 -12.46
N HIS A 54 51.32 -11.49 -11.81
CA HIS A 54 52.78 -11.36 -11.80
C HIS A 54 53.49 -12.44 -10.96
N ARG A 55 52.82 -12.98 -9.93
CA ARG A 55 53.29 -14.13 -9.12
C ARG A 55 53.30 -15.40 -9.95
N LEU A 56 52.23 -15.66 -10.71
CA LEU A 56 52.09 -16.83 -11.58
C LEU A 56 53.03 -16.78 -12.80
N ALA A 57 53.32 -15.59 -13.33
CA ALA A 57 54.25 -15.41 -14.44
C ALA A 57 55.73 -15.69 -14.09
N GLY A 58 56.07 -15.72 -12.79
CA GLY A 58 57.43 -16.01 -12.30
C GLY A 58 57.72 -17.48 -11.99
N LEU A 59 56.74 -18.37 -12.09
CA LEU A 59 56.87 -19.79 -11.74
C LEU A 59 57.39 -20.64 -12.91
N THR A 60 58.39 -21.46 -12.63
CA THR A 60 58.92 -22.45 -13.60
C THR A 60 57.87 -23.51 -13.91
N ASN A 61 57.92 -24.14 -15.10
CA ASN A 61 56.94 -25.16 -15.50
C ASN A 61 56.86 -26.34 -14.50
N ALA A 62 57.95 -26.67 -13.80
CA ALA A 62 57.96 -27.70 -12.76
C ALA A 62 57.18 -27.29 -11.49
N GLN A 63 57.18 -26.00 -11.15
CA GLN A 63 56.40 -25.49 -10.01
C GLN A 63 54.92 -25.34 -10.35
N ARG A 64 54.59 -25.04 -11.62
CA ARG A 64 53.20 -25.08 -12.12
C ARG A 64 52.64 -26.51 -12.13
N HIS A 65 53.42 -27.51 -12.54
CA HIS A 65 53.01 -28.91 -12.48
C HIS A 65 52.84 -29.46 -11.05
N ALA A 66 53.57 -28.93 -10.06
CA ALA A 66 53.38 -29.32 -8.66
C ALA A 66 52.07 -28.79 -8.06
N GLU A 67 51.57 -27.64 -8.55
CA GLU A 67 50.24 -27.13 -8.18
C GLU A 67 49.10 -27.83 -8.94
N GLU A 68 49.35 -28.38 -10.13
CA GLU A 68 48.34 -29.14 -10.92
C GLU A 68 48.25 -30.64 -10.56
N ALA A 69 49.19 -31.21 -9.82
CA ALA A 69 49.22 -32.65 -9.49
C ALA A 69 48.29 -33.09 -8.33
N HIS A 70 47.40 -32.22 -7.82
CA HIS A 70 46.45 -32.56 -6.75
C HIS A 70 45.05 -33.00 -7.25
N LEU A 71 44.91 -33.28 -8.54
CA LEU A 71 43.72 -33.85 -9.15
C LEU A 71 44.12 -35.06 -10.01
N ASP A 72 44.17 -36.25 -9.40
CA ASP A 72 43.80 -37.51 -10.06
C ASP A 72 43.70 -38.63 -9.02
N LEU A 73 42.54 -39.29 -8.99
CA LEU A 73 42.26 -40.50 -8.22
C LEU A 73 42.77 -41.73 -8.99
N PRO A 74 43.19 -42.80 -8.29
CA PRO A 74 42.92 -44.14 -8.78
C PRO A 74 42.20 -45.02 -7.75
N ASP A 75 41.09 -45.59 -8.23
CA ASP A 75 40.53 -46.93 -8.05
C ASP A 75 40.75 -47.73 -6.76
N ASP A 76 39.59 -48.16 -6.25
CA ASP A 76 39.20 -49.46 -5.71
C ASP A 76 40.13 -50.24 -4.76
N ASP A 77 39.45 -50.81 -3.76
CA ASP A 77 39.93 -51.73 -2.74
C ASP A 77 40.84 -51.11 -1.68
N TYR A 78 40.25 -50.44 -0.68
CA TYR A 78 40.70 -50.60 0.71
C TYR A 78 39.55 -50.25 1.68
N PHE A 79 39.13 -51.27 2.44
CA PHE A 79 38.36 -51.20 3.70
C PHE A 79 36.82 -51.14 3.63
N ASN A 80 36.27 -52.31 3.30
CA ASN A 80 35.24 -52.95 4.12
C ASN A 80 35.60 -52.88 5.64
N GLY A 81 34.75 -52.25 6.45
CA GLY A 81 34.74 -52.24 7.94
C GLY A 81 35.57 -51.11 8.58
N PRO A 82 34.95 -50.14 9.30
CA PRO A 82 34.21 -50.38 10.56
C PRO A 82 32.87 -49.62 10.67
N LEU A 83 32.14 -49.43 9.57
CA LEU A 83 30.87 -48.69 9.58
C LEU A 83 29.66 -49.53 10.07
N ALA A 84 29.75 -50.87 9.96
CA ALA A 84 28.70 -51.77 10.43
C ALA A 84 28.58 -51.77 11.97
N ASP A 85 29.71 -51.76 12.69
CA ASP A 85 29.72 -51.79 14.16
C ASP A 85 29.22 -50.48 14.80
N VAL A 86 29.33 -49.35 14.08
CA VAL A 86 28.80 -48.04 14.51
C VAL A 86 27.29 -47.95 14.27
N LEU A 87 26.77 -48.59 13.21
CA LEU A 87 25.34 -48.60 12.89
C LEU A 87 24.54 -49.61 13.73
N GLU A 88 25.19 -50.66 14.23
CA GLU A 88 24.59 -51.64 15.16
C GLU A 88 24.75 -51.26 16.64
N GLY A 89 25.49 -50.19 16.96
CA GLY A 89 25.63 -49.65 18.32
C GLY A 89 26.71 -50.30 19.18
N ASN A 90 27.64 -51.05 18.59
CA ASN A 90 28.70 -51.77 19.33
C ASN A 90 30.02 -50.99 19.44
N ALA A 91 30.15 -49.80 18.82
CA ALA A 91 31.27 -48.88 19.01
C ALA A 91 30.83 -47.40 19.00
N LEU A 92 31.42 -46.58 19.87
CA LEU A 92 31.25 -45.12 19.90
C LEU A 92 32.25 -44.45 18.95
N ALA A 93 31.76 -43.64 18.02
CA ALA A 93 32.60 -42.81 17.15
C ALA A 93 33.08 -41.57 17.93
N ASP A 94 34.39 -41.49 18.17
CA ASP A 94 35.02 -40.33 18.79
C ASP A 94 35.25 -39.25 17.71
N ILE A 95 34.40 -38.21 17.70
CA ILE A 95 34.52 -37.11 16.74
C ILE A 95 35.35 -36.01 17.40
N SER A 96 36.65 -35.97 17.09
CA SER A 96 37.52 -34.87 17.52
C SER A 96 37.19 -33.59 16.75
N HIS A 97 37.14 -32.48 17.48
CA HIS A 97 37.01 -31.14 16.92
C HIS A 97 38.35 -30.70 16.32
N ALA A 98 38.50 -30.82 15.00
CA ALA A 98 39.49 -30.06 14.24
C ALA A 98 38.93 -29.77 12.84
N GLY A 99 38.78 -28.48 12.53
CA GLY A 99 38.32 -28.03 11.23
C GLY A 99 39.43 -28.07 10.19
N GLU A 100 39.14 -28.66 9.04
CA GLU A 100 39.78 -28.36 7.76
C GLU A 100 38.68 -28.10 6.72
N ASP A 101 38.90 -27.06 5.91
CA ASP A 101 37.92 -26.40 5.05
C ASP A 101 37.60 -27.22 3.80
N LEU A 102 36.40 -27.80 3.73
CA LEU A 102 35.81 -28.24 2.47
C LEU A 102 35.31 -27.02 1.69
N THR A 103 35.69 -26.90 0.42
CA THR A 103 35.16 -25.83 -0.44
C THR A 103 33.65 -25.99 -0.65
N PRO A 104 32.87 -24.90 -0.83
CA PRO A 104 31.41 -24.94 -0.96
C PRO A 104 30.87 -25.83 -2.10
N GLU A 105 31.67 -26.11 -3.13
CA GLU A 105 31.31 -27.00 -4.23
C GLU A 105 31.54 -28.48 -3.88
N GLN A 106 32.64 -28.81 -3.19
CA GLN A 106 32.91 -30.17 -2.69
C GLN A 106 31.92 -30.58 -1.59
N ALA A 107 31.54 -29.64 -0.72
CA ALA A 107 30.48 -29.85 0.28
C ALA A 107 29.08 -30.02 -0.35
N ARG A 108 28.85 -29.52 -1.58
CA ARG A 108 27.57 -29.66 -2.31
C ARG A 108 27.45 -30.96 -3.09
N VAL A 109 28.52 -31.42 -3.73
CA VAL A 109 28.54 -32.69 -4.47
C VAL A 109 28.54 -33.88 -3.50
N SER A 110 29.41 -33.86 -2.48
CA SER A 110 29.47 -34.89 -1.44
C SER A 110 28.16 -35.01 -0.67
N ASN A 111 27.55 -33.90 -0.22
CA ASN A 111 26.24 -33.99 0.44
C ASN A 111 25.16 -34.51 -0.52
N ARG A 112 25.15 -34.11 -1.78
CA ARG A 112 24.10 -34.54 -2.71
C ARG A 112 24.16 -36.05 -2.93
N GLU A 113 25.34 -36.60 -3.18
CA GLU A 113 25.56 -38.04 -3.39
C GLU A 113 25.34 -38.84 -2.10
N LEU A 114 25.75 -38.33 -0.94
CA LEU A 114 25.51 -38.97 0.36
C LEU A 114 24.02 -38.98 0.73
N TRP A 115 23.29 -37.89 0.44
CA TRP A 115 21.83 -37.82 0.59
C TRP A 115 21.08 -38.62 -0.47
N GLN A 116 21.69 -38.93 -1.61
CA GLN A 116 21.12 -39.78 -2.66
C GLN A 116 21.34 -41.26 -2.31
N ALA A 117 22.54 -41.64 -1.88
CA ALA A 117 22.87 -42.96 -1.36
C ALA A 117 22.09 -43.30 -0.07
N LEU A 118 21.92 -42.33 0.84
CA LEU A 118 21.03 -42.47 2.00
C LEU A 118 19.57 -42.60 1.59
N ARG A 119 19.10 -41.85 0.57
CA ARG A 119 17.74 -42.00 0.03
C ARG A 119 17.52 -43.36 -0.62
N ASP A 120 18.47 -43.81 -1.41
CA ASP A 120 18.38 -45.05 -2.17
C ASP A 120 18.49 -46.27 -1.25
N SER A 121 19.37 -46.21 -0.24
CA SER A 121 19.48 -47.26 0.79
C SER A 121 18.25 -47.30 1.69
N HIS A 122 17.71 -46.14 2.09
CA HIS A 122 16.47 -46.05 2.88
C HIS A 122 15.22 -46.45 2.07
N SER A 123 15.24 -46.30 0.74
CA SER A 123 14.15 -46.75 -0.16
C SER A 123 14.21 -48.25 -0.45
N ARG A 124 15.40 -48.86 -0.39
CA ARG A 124 15.59 -50.32 -0.51
C ARG A 124 15.25 -51.08 0.77
N LEU A 125 15.50 -50.50 1.95
CA LEU A 125 15.22 -51.12 3.25
C LEU A 125 13.75 -50.99 3.70
N PHE A 126 13.09 -49.90 3.33
CA PHE A 126 11.68 -49.67 3.64
C PHE A 126 10.96 -49.40 2.33
N GLY A 127 10.32 -50.44 1.77
CA GLY A 127 9.56 -50.33 0.52
C GLY A 127 8.61 -49.14 0.55
N ARG A 128 9.02 -48.02 -0.06
CA ARG A 128 8.17 -46.85 -0.16
C ARG A 128 7.11 -47.16 -1.21
N ARG A 129 5.86 -47.18 -0.77
CA ARG A 129 4.73 -46.98 -1.67
C ARG A 129 4.96 -45.65 -2.39
N THR A 130 5.32 -45.69 -3.66
CA THR A 130 5.58 -44.49 -4.47
C THR A 130 4.24 -43.78 -4.67
N ASP A 131 4.00 -42.70 -3.92
CA ASP A 131 2.79 -41.91 -4.08
C ASP A 131 2.94 -41.00 -5.31
N HIS A 132 2.42 -41.46 -6.44
CA HIS A 132 2.44 -40.74 -7.72
C HIS A 132 1.53 -39.50 -7.74
N ARG A 133 0.68 -39.32 -6.71
CA ARG A 133 -0.21 -38.15 -6.62
C ARG A 133 0.59 -36.90 -6.34
N THR A 134 0.38 -35.88 -7.15
CA THR A 134 0.94 -34.54 -6.95
C THR A 134 0.35 -33.88 -5.70
N ARG A 135 0.99 -32.81 -5.20
CA ARG A 135 0.42 -31.99 -4.11
C ARG A 135 -0.99 -31.47 -4.48
N ARG A 136 -1.21 -31.18 -5.76
CA ARG A 136 -2.51 -30.76 -6.31
C ARG A 136 -3.55 -31.86 -6.12
N ASP A 137 -3.26 -33.08 -6.56
CA ASP A 137 -4.19 -34.22 -6.48
C ASP A 137 -4.57 -34.55 -5.04
N ARG A 138 -3.60 -34.48 -4.11
CA ARG A 138 -3.85 -34.70 -2.67
C ARG A 138 -4.76 -33.63 -2.08
N THR A 139 -4.50 -32.37 -2.42
CA THR A 139 -5.32 -31.24 -1.94
C THR A 139 -6.74 -31.33 -2.50
N GLN A 140 -6.89 -31.66 -3.77
CA GLN A 140 -8.19 -31.83 -4.41
C GLN A 140 -8.98 -32.98 -3.80
N SER A 141 -8.36 -34.14 -3.62
CA SER A 141 -8.99 -35.30 -2.98
C SER A 141 -9.43 -35.00 -1.54
N LEU A 142 -8.66 -34.20 -0.80
CA LEU A 142 -9.02 -33.76 0.56
C LEU A 142 -10.24 -32.84 0.53
N VAL A 143 -10.24 -31.83 -0.36
CA VAL A 143 -11.37 -30.91 -0.51
C VAL A 143 -12.65 -31.65 -0.91
N ASP A 144 -12.54 -32.54 -1.91
CA ASP A 144 -13.68 -33.34 -2.40
C ASP A 144 -14.20 -34.31 -1.33
N GLY A 145 -13.32 -34.85 -0.50
CA GLY A 145 -13.70 -35.75 0.59
C GLY A 145 -14.43 -35.06 1.74
N PHE A 146 -14.04 -33.82 2.09
CA PHE A 146 -14.74 -33.05 3.13
C PHE A 146 -16.01 -32.38 2.62
N LYS A 147 -16.07 -32.01 1.34
CA LYS A 147 -17.21 -31.28 0.73
C LYS A 147 -18.60 -31.85 1.08
N PRO A 148 -18.89 -33.16 0.96
CA PRO A 148 -20.21 -33.69 1.30
C PRO A 148 -20.50 -33.70 2.81
N GLN A 149 -19.49 -33.58 3.66
CA GLN A 149 -19.61 -33.67 5.12
C GLN A 149 -19.82 -32.31 5.79
N MET A 150 -19.58 -31.20 5.08
CA MET A 150 -19.51 -29.85 5.66
C MET A 150 -20.82 -29.35 6.28
N GLU A 151 -21.98 -29.72 5.73
CA GLU A 151 -23.27 -29.32 6.31
C GLU A 151 -23.56 -30.08 7.61
N ALA A 152 -23.19 -31.36 7.67
CA ALA A 152 -23.30 -32.19 8.88
C ALA A 152 -22.34 -31.73 9.97
N THR A 153 -21.09 -31.38 9.62
CA THR A 153 -20.14 -30.81 10.59
C THR A 153 -20.60 -29.47 11.13
N ALA A 154 -21.25 -28.62 10.31
CA ALA A 154 -21.83 -27.37 10.76
C ALA A 154 -22.99 -27.58 11.75
N THR A 155 -23.88 -28.54 11.48
CA THR A 155 -24.95 -28.89 12.43
C THR A 155 -24.39 -29.41 13.75
N ALA A 156 -23.43 -30.34 13.70
CA ALA A 156 -22.75 -30.84 14.90
C ALA A 156 -22.05 -29.74 15.70
N TYR A 157 -21.46 -28.74 15.01
CA TYR A 157 -20.83 -27.60 15.67
C TYR A 157 -21.83 -26.70 16.41
N LEU A 158 -23.05 -26.52 15.89
CA LEU A 158 -24.10 -25.75 16.57
C LEU A 158 -24.42 -26.37 17.94
N ASP A 159 -24.60 -27.69 17.98
CA ASP A 159 -24.90 -28.43 19.21
C ASP A 159 -23.72 -28.43 20.18
N PHE A 160 -22.50 -28.66 19.67
CA PHE A 160 -21.27 -28.53 20.45
C PHE A 160 -21.16 -27.13 21.10
N SER A 161 -21.37 -26.08 20.31
CA SER A 161 -21.26 -24.70 20.77
C SER A 161 -22.30 -24.38 21.85
N LEU A 162 -23.55 -24.85 21.70
CA LEU A 162 -24.59 -24.70 22.71
C LEU A 162 -24.22 -25.40 24.03
N ARG A 163 -23.70 -26.63 23.98
CA ARG A 163 -23.30 -27.39 25.18
C ARG A 163 -22.10 -26.78 25.91
N THR A 164 -21.25 -26.07 25.19
CA THR A 164 -20.06 -25.39 25.74
C THR A 164 -20.32 -23.93 26.14
N LYS A 165 -21.60 -23.54 26.23
CA LYS A 165 -22.03 -22.21 26.68
C LYS A 165 -21.36 -21.83 28.00
N GLY A 166 -20.73 -20.64 28.03
CA GLY A 166 -19.90 -20.18 29.16
C GLY A 166 -18.39 -20.35 28.96
N GLY A 167 -17.94 -20.77 27.77
CA GLY A 167 -16.53 -20.75 27.39
C GLY A 167 -15.75 -22.04 27.67
N ASN A 168 -16.43 -23.12 28.05
CA ASN A 168 -15.80 -24.42 28.26
C ASN A 168 -15.60 -25.14 26.91
N LEU A 169 -14.61 -24.72 26.12
CA LEU A 169 -14.24 -25.34 24.84
C LEU A 169 -13.45 -26.66 25.01
N ALA A 170 -13.63 -27.35 26.13
CA ALA A 170 -13.04 -28.68 26.34
C ALA A 170 -13.73 -29.73 25.46
N VAL A 171 -13.04 -30.84 25.26
CA VAL A 171 -13.63 -32.03 24.63
C VAL A 171 -14.75 -32.54 25.55
N LEU A 172 -15.90 -32.87 24.97
CA LEU A 172 -17.05 -33.37 25.70
C LEU A 172 -17.05 -34.90 25.73
N ASP A 173 -17.56 -35.49 26.82
CA ASP A 173 -17.70 -36.96 26.97
C ASP A 173 -18.96 -37.53 26.27
N GLY A 174 -19.67 -36.72 25.47
CA GLY A 174 -20.93 -37.10 24.82
C GLY A 174 -22.18 -36.67 25.60
N HIS A 175 -23.37 -37.09 25.14
CA HIS A 175 -24.62 -36.82 25.84
C HIS A 175 -24.85 -37.87 26.94
N PRO A 176 -25.17 -37.50 28.19
CA PRO A 176 -25.28 -38.45 29.32
C PRO A 176 -26.28 -39.59 29.09
N ASP A 177 -27.32 -39.32 28.30
CA ASP A 177 -28.46 -40.21 28.07
C ASP A 177 -28.37 -41.04 26.77
N GLU A 178 -27.29 -40.92 25.99
CA GLU A 178 -27.11 -41.68 24.74
C GLU A 178 -26.08 -42.80 24.88
N MET A 179 -26.45 -43.98 24.41
CA MET A 179 -25.52 -45.10 24.27
C MET A 179 -24.70 -44.94 23.00
N ALA A 180 -23.37 -44.93 23.15
CA ALA A 180 -22.45 -45.00 22.02
C ALA A 180 -22.62 -46.32 21.26
N ILE A 181 -22.68 -46.26 19.93
CA ILE A 181 -22.78 -47.43 19.06
C ILE A 181 -21.41 -48.04 18.80
N ASN A 182 -20.37 -47.21 18.78
CA ASN A 182 -18.99 -47.62 18.63
C ASN A 182 -18.04 -46.62 19.32
N HIS A 183 -16.80 -47.04 19.54
CA HIS A 183 -15.71 -46.15 19.94
C HIS A 183 -14.68 -46.08 18.82
N TYR A 184 -14.18 -44.88 18.58
CA TYR A 184 -13.25 -44.59 17.52
C TYR A 184 -11.90 -44.14 18.12
N PRO A 185 -10.82 -44.93 17.96
CA PRO A 185 -9.52 -44.59 18.54
C PRO A 185 -8.88 -43.42 17.80
N LEU A 186 -8.45 -42.41 18.54
CA LEU A 186 -7.96 -41.14 17.97
C LEU A 186 -6.83 -40.54 18.80
N ILE A 187 -5.85 -39.91 18.13
CA ILE A 187 -4.91 -39.00 18.78
C ILE A 187 -5.53 -37.61 18.79
N VAL A 188 -5.80 -37.08 19.97
CA VAL A 188 -6.28 -35.72 20.17
C VAL A 188 -5.09 -34.80 20.40
N VAL A 189 -4.96 -33.79 19.56
CA VAL A 189 -3.96 -32.72 19.70
C VAL A 189 -4.65 -31.50 20.29
N ASP A 190 -4.16 -31.05 21.44
CA ASP A 190 -4.72 -29.95 22.20
C ASP A 190 -3.67 -28.87 22.50
N LEU A 191 -4.04 -27.79 23.21
CA LEU A 191 -3.14 -26.67 23.51
C LEU A 191 -1.90 -27.10 24.29
N PHE A 192 -2.07 -27.89 25.35
CA PHE A 192 -0.99 -28.22 26.29
C PHE A 192 -0.55 -29.69 26.25
N SER A 193 -1.27 -30.55 25.52
CA SER A 193 -0.91 -31.96 25.41
C SER A 193 -1.43 -32.58 24.12
N ALA A 194 -0.89 -33.75 23.77
CA ALA A 194 -1.47 -34.67 22.82
C ALA A 194 -1.66 -36.03 23.51
N TYR A 195 -2.82 -36.65 23.35
CA TYR A 195 -3.17 -37.90 24.03
C TYR A 195 -4.03 -38.81 23.16
N GLN A 196 -4.00 -40.11 23.46
CA GLN A 196 -4.90 -41.08 22.84
C GLN A 196 -6.24 -41.07 23.58
N ALA A 197 -7.33 -41.09 22.82
CA ALA A 197 -8.69 -41.13 23.34
C ALA A 197 -9.54 -42.10 22.51
N GLU A 198 -10.47 -42.78 23.18
CA GLU A 198 -11.52 -43.58 22.55
C GLU A 198 -12.77 -42.71 22.44
N ILE A 199 -13.08 -42.27 21.22
CA ILE A 199 -14.14 -41.29 21.00
C ILE A 199 -15.48 -41.99 20.75
N PRO A 200 -16.52 -41.74 21.57
CA PRO A 200 -17.82 -42.37 21.36
C PRO A 200 -18.48 -41.82 20.08
N MET A 201 -19.06 -42.73 19.30
CA MET A 201 -19.84 -42.43 18.08
C MET A 201 -21.31 -42.79 18.29
N PHE A 202 -22.21 -41.93 17.83
CA PHE A 202 -23.66 -42.03 18.06
C PHE A 202 -24.43 -42.23 16.74
N ASP A 203 -25.67 -42.76 16.83
CA ASP A 203 -26.51 -43.07 15.65
C ASP A 203 -26.80 -41.85 14.77
N ARG A 204 -26.89 -40.68 15.40
CA ARG A 204 -27.14 -39.40 14.73
C ARG A 204 -25.94 -38.87 13.93
N ASP A 205 -24.75 -39.43 14.14
CA ASP A 205 -23.53 -38.94 13.50
C ASP A 205 -23.48 -39.44 12.05
N GLU A 206 -23.93 -38.60 11.11
CA GLU A 206 -23.99 -38.93 9.67
C GLU A 206 -22.61 -39.29 9.10
N PHE A 207 -21.56 -38.65 9.60
CA PHE A 207 -20.16 -38.93 9.26
C PHE A 207 -19.29 -38.99 10.52
N VAL A 208 -18.17 -39.70 10.42
CA VAL A 208 -17.11 -39.68 11.47
C VAL A 208 -16.70 -38.23 11.77
N ALA A 209 -16.54 -37.39 10.74
CA ALA A 209 -16.19 -35.98 10.93
C ALA A 209 -17.24 -35.20 11.73
N SER A 210 -18.54 -35.41 11.49
CA SER A 210 -19.59 -34.72 12.25
C SER A 210 -19.64 -35.20 13.70
N GLY A 211 -19.46 -36.51 13.95
CA GLY A 211 -19.38 -37.05 15.32
C GLY A 211 -18.21 -36.48 16.10
N LEU A 212 -17.03 -36.35 15.47
CA LEU A 212 -15.88 -35.68 16.09
C LEU A 212 -16.16 -34.20 16.40
N VAL A 213 -16.72 -33.46 15.44
CA VAL A 213 -17.02 -32.03 15.63
C VAL A 213 -18.07 -31.80 16.72
N ASN A 214 -19.02 -32.72 16.88
CA ASN A 214 -20.01 -32.70 17.96
C ASN A 214 -19.36 -32.70 19.35
N LEU A 215 -18.16 -33.28 19.46
CA LEU A 215 -17.37 -33.34 20.70
C LEU A 215 -16.26 -32.27 20.74
N GLY A 216 -16.24 -31.35 19.78
CA GLY A 216 -15.26 -30.27 19.71
C GLY A 216 -13.93 -30.66 19.07
N LEU A 217 -13.90 -31.74 18.28
CA LEU A 217 -12.71 -32.27 17.62
C LEU A 217 -12.80 -32.11 16.11
N PHE A 218 -11.80 -31.50 15.49
CA PHE A 218 -11.73 -31.33 14.04
C PHE A 218 -10.74 -32.33 13.41
N PRO A 219 -11.21 -33.18 12.47
CA PRO A 219 -10.39 -34.24 11.90
C PRO A 219 -9.31 -33.72 10.94
N CYS A 220 -8.18 -34.42 10.89
CA CYS A 220 -7.08 -34.14 9.96
C CYS A 220 -7.19 -34.91 8.62
N SER A 221 -8.23 -35.73 8.43
CA SER A 221 -8.56 -36.42 7.17
C SER A 221 -10.07 -36.72 7.09
N PRO A 222 -10.65 -36.85 5.89
CA PRO A 222 -12.10 -36.88 5.72
C PRO A 222 -12.78 -38.23 6.02
N TYR A 223 -12.09 -39.36 5.84
CA TYR A 223 -12.73 -40.69 5.94
C TYR A 223 -12.29 -41.44 7.19
N ASP A 224 -10.98 -41.67 7.31
CA ASP A 224 -10.38 -42.40 8.43
C ASP A 224 -9.41 -41.49 9.19
N PRO A 225 -9.92 -40.53 10.00
CA PRO A 225 -9.05 -39.68 10.82
C PRO A 225 -8.32 -40.51 11.85
N THR A 226 -7.00 -40.34 11.97
CA THR A 226 -6.21 -40.91 13.08
C THR A 226 -5.78 -39.82 14.08
N VAL A 227 -5.94 -38.56 13.69
CA VAL A 227 -5.61 -37.38 14.47
C VAL A 227 -6.75 -36.37 14.33
N ALA A 228 -7.14 -35.74 15.43
CA ALA A 228 -7.99 -34.56 15.43
C ALA A 228 -7.44 -33.47 16.34
N ILE A 229 -7.84 -32.24 16.07
CA ILE A 229 -7.40 -31.05 16.81
C ILE A 229 -8.59 -30.45 17.54
N THR A 230 -8.40 -30.08 18.80
CA THR A 230 -9.47 -29.48 19.60
C THR A 230 -9.89 -28.12 19.05
N THR A 231 -11.18 -27.80 19.19
CA THR A 231 -11.74 -26.50 18.81
C THR A 231 -11.03 -25.35 19.52
N ARG A 232 -10.64 -25.53 20.79
CA ARG A 232 -9.88 -24.51 21.54
C ARG A 232 -8.50 -24.22 20.95
N ALA A 233 -7.77 -25.23 20.49
CA ALA A 233 -6.46 -25.01 19.87
C ALA A 233 -6.61 -24.26 18.54
N LEU A 234 -7.63 -24.60 17.74
CA LEU A 234 -7.92 -23.91 16.48
C LEU A 234 -8.40 -22.48 16.71
N GLU A 235 -9.25 -22.23 17.72
CA GLU A 235 -9.78 -20.91 18.02
C GLU A 235 -8.70 -19.97 18.57
N VAL A 236 -7.82 -20.46 19.46
CA VAL A 236 -6.65 -19.69 19.93
C VAL A 236 -5.79 -19.26 18.76
N PHE A 237 -5.49 -20.17 17.81
CA PHE A 237 -4.76 -19.80 16.61
C PHE A 237 -5.51 -18.77 15.77
N ARG A 238 -6.82 -18.96 15.53
CA ARG A 238 -7.64 -18.04 14.73
C ARG A 238 -7.61 -16.63 15.30
N VAL A 239 -7.95 -16.47 16.58
CA VAL A 239 -8.02 -15.15 17.24
C VAL A 239 -6.64 -14.49 17.32
N THR A 240 -5.61 -15.25 17.70
CA THR A 240 -4.24 -14.71 17.79
C THR A 240 -3.72 -14.27 16.43
N ARG A 241 -3.99 -15.05 15.37
CA ARG A 241 -3.62 -14.70 14.00
C ARG A 241 -4.36 -13.46 13.49
N LEU A 242 -5.62 -13.24 13.86
CA LEU A 242 -6.35 -12.04 13.45
C LEU A 242 -5.84 -10.77 14.14
N ARG A 243 -5.36 -10.88 15.38
CA ARG A 243 -4.66 -9.79 16.09
C ARG A 243 -3.20 -9.61 15.64
N CYS A 244 -2.52 -10.69 15.28
CA CYS A 244 -1.15 -10.71 14.78
C CYS A 244 -1.08 -11.45 13.43
N PRO A 245 -1.37 -10.78 12.30
CA PRO A 245 -1.49 -11.42 10.99
C PRO A 245 -0.20 -12.08 10.47
N ARG A 246 0.95 -11.76 11.07
CA ARG A 246 2.26 -12.37 10.80
C ARG A 246 2.39 -13.79 11.36
N LEU A 247 1.49 -14.21 12.27
CA LEU A 247 1.53 -15.54 12.87
C LEU A 247 1.03 -16.60 11.87
N GLY A 248 1.98 -17.33 11.29
CA GLY A 248 1.70 -18.47 10.42
C GLY A 248 1.40 -19.76 11.18
N ILE A 249 0.86 -20.77 10.47
CA ILE A 249 0.57 -22.11 11.04
C ILE A 249 1.84 -22.78 11.58
N GLN A 250 2.94 -22.73 10.83
CA GLN A 250 4.17 -23.40 11.23
C GLN A 250 4.75 -22.92 12.57
N PRO A 251 4.96 -21.61 12.82
CA PRO A 251 5.43 -21.14 14.12
C PRO A 251 4.44 -21.48 15.25
N TYR A 252 3.13 -21.43 15.01
CA TYR A 252 2.14 -21.85 16.00
C TYR A 252 2.24 -23.34 16.35
N VAL A 253 2.35 -24.21 15.34
CA VAL A 253 2.50 -25.66 15.56
C VAL A 253 3.84 -26.00 16.22
N ARG A 254 4.91 -25.25 15.95
CA ARG A 254 6.17 -25.39 16.70
C ARG A 254 5.96 -25.06 18.18
N ALA A 255 5.24 -23.98 18.49
CA ALA A 255 4.91 -23.65 19.88
C ALA A 255 4.07 -24.76 20.55
N LEU A 256 3.12 -25.38 19.86
CA LEU A 256 2.41 -26.55 20.37
C LEU A 256 3.38 -27.71 20.65
N CYS A 257 4.32 -28.01 19.75
CA CYS A 257 5.32 -29.05 19.95
C CYS A 257 6.20 -28.78 21.19
N ASP A 258 6.61 -27.52 21.37
CA ASP A 258 7.41 -27.08 22.52
C ASP A 258 6.62 -27.25 23.83
N LEU A 259 5.33 -26.89 23.85
CA LEU A 259 4.43 -27.11 24.99
C LEU A 259 4.21 -28.59 25.30
N HIS A 260 4.14 -29.44 24.26
CA HIS A 260 3.95 -30.89 24.39
C HIS A 260 5.25 -31.63 24.73
N GLY A 261 6.41 -30.96 24.66
CA GLY A 261 7.72 -31.58 24.87
C GLY A 261 8.14 -32.55 23.76
N VAL A 262 7.66 -32.35 22.52
CA VAL A 262 7.94 -33.24 21.37
C VAL A 262 8.65 -32.49 20.23
N PRO A 263 9.47 -33.19 19.41
CA PRO A 263 10.15 -32.54 18.28
C PRO A 263 9.18 -32.21 17.15
N PHE A 264 9.29 -31.00 16.61
CA PHE A 264 8.51 -30.57 15.44
C PHE A 264 8.75 -31.48 14.22
N ARG A 265 7.66 -31.88 13.56
CA ARG A 265 7.66 -32.58 12.27
C ARG A 265 6.82 -31.82 11.26
N THR A 266 7.27 -31.75 10.01
CA THR A 266 6.61 -30.96 8.95
C THR A 266 5.18 -31.40 8.65
N TYR A 267 4.85 -32.67 8.83
CA TYR A 267 3.49 -33.18 8.63
C TYR A 267 2.49 -32.61 9.65
N LEU A 268 2.93 -32.20 10.85
CA LEU A 268 2.05 -31.64 11.89
C LEU A 268 1.44 -30.31 11.42
N SER A 269 2.21 -29.47 10.72
CA SER A 269 1.66 -28.26 10.11
C SER A 269 0.66 -28.56 9.00
N THR A 270 0.81 -29.70 8.30
CA THR A 270 -0.16 -30.13 7.28
C THR A 270 -1.46 -30.60 7.93
N GLN A 271 -1.38 -31.44 8.96
CA GLN A 271 -2.52 -31.88 9.75
C GLN A 271 -3.28 -30.70 10.36
N PHE A 272 -2.55 -29.75 10.97
CA PHE A 272 -3.14 -28.53 11.49
C PHE A 272 -3.84 -27.69 10.41
N SER A 273 -3.20 -27.50 9.26
CA SER A 273 -3.81 -26.78 8.14
C SER A 273 -5.11 -27.43 7.68
N ILE A 274 -5.18 -28.76 7.61
CA ILE A 274 -6.39 -29.48 7.20
C ILE A 274 -7.52 -29.26 8.23
N ALA A 275 -7.24 -29.51 9.52
CA ALA A 275 -8.23 -29.31 10.57
C ALA A 275 -8.71 -27.85 10.63
N PHE A 276 -7.78 -26.89 10.43
CA PHE A 276 -8.10 -25.47 10.40
C PHE A 276 -8.97 -25.07 9.20
N ASP A 277 -8.74 -25.64 8.02
CA ASP A 277 -9.60 -25.40 6.85
C ASP A 277 -11.04 -25.91 7.08
N VAL A 278 -11.18 -27.12 7.65
CA VAL A 278 -12.50 -27.70 8.00
C VAL A 278 -13.18 -26.84 9.07
N TYR A 279 -12.44 -26.36 10.06
CA TYR A 279 -12.92 -25.46 11.09
C TYR A 279 -13.43 -24.13 10.52
N LEU A 280 -12.62 -23.44 9.71
CA LEU A 280 -13.03 -22.19 9.06
C LEU A 280 -14.22 -22.39 8.12
N GLY A 281 -14.26 -23.51 7.39
CA GLY A 281 -15.40 -23.86 6.54
C GLY A 281 -16.69 -24.08 7.34
N THR A 282 -16.58 -24.75 8.49
CA THR A 282 -17.68 -24.97 9.43
C THR A 282 -18.21 -23.65 9.98
N LEU A 283 -17.32 -22.76 10.45
CA LEU A 283 -17.69 -21.42 10.90
C LEU A 283 -18.35 -20.59 9.79
N ALA A 284 -17.89 -20.70 8.54
CA ALA A 284 -18.47 -19.98 7.41
C ALA A 284 -19.92 -20.41 7.13
N ILE A 285 -20.22 -21.72 7.22
CA ILE A 285 -21.60 -22.23 7.08
C ILE A 285 -22.47 -21.76 8.24
N VAL A 286 -21.97 -21.82 9.48
CA VAL A 286 -22.68 -21.32 10.66
C VAL A 286 -22.98 -19.83 10.52
N ALA A 287 -22.00 -19.01 10.12
CA ALA A 287 -22.19 -17.59 9.86
C ALA A 287 -23.22 -17.33 8.74
N LYS A 288 -23.25 -18.16 7.69
CA LYS A 288 -24.27 -18.08 6.64
C LYS A 288 -25.67 -18.39 7.19
N ARG A 289 -25.83 -19.43 8.02
CA ARG A 289 -27.10 -19.77 8.68
C ARG A 289 -27.57 -18.64 9.60
N VAL A 290 -26.67 -18.04 10.38
CA VAL A 290 -26.98 -16.87 11.22
C VAL A 290 -27.42 -15.68 10.37
N LYS A 291 -26.69 -15.35 9.29
CA LYS A 291 -27.08 -14.25 8.38
C LYS A 291 -28.44 -14.48 7.75
N ALA A 292 -28.73 -15.69 7.27
CA ALA A 292 -30.03 -16.06 6.71
C ALA A 292 -31.14 -15.94 7.76
N ALA A 293 -30.91 -16.45 8.97
CA ALA A 293 -31.85 -16.33 10.08
C ALA A 293 -32.12 -14.86 10.46
N LEU A 294 -31.16 -13.95 10.26
CA LEU A 294 -31.33 -12.52 10.50
C LEU A 294 -31.86 -11.74 9.28
N GLY A 295 -32.11 -12.38 8.13
CA GLY A 295 -32.50 -11.73 6.88
C GLY A 295 -31.38 -10.87 6.25
N ARG A 296 -30.11 -11.22 6.51
CA ARG A 296 -28.89 -10.48 6.14
C ARG A 296 -28.07 -11.19 5.06
N ASP A 297 -28.66 -12.15 4.37
CA ASP A 297 -28.07 -12.92 3.28
C ASP A 297 -28.42 -12.37 1.88
N THR A 298 -29.12 -11.24 1.83
CA THR A 298 -29.44 -10.55 0.57
C THR A 298 -28.21 -9.90 -0.07
N SER A 299 -28.24 -9.73 -1.39
CA SER A 299 -27.12 -9.16 -2.15
C SER A 299 -26.75 -7.76 -1.67
N ASN A 300 -25.46 -7.55 -1.44
CA ASN A 300 -24.87 -6.28 -0.98
C ASN A 300 -25.42 -5.79 0.37
N TRP A 301 -26.03 -6.67 1.19
CA TRP A 301 -26.57 -6.28 2.49
C TRP A 301 -25.49 -5.64 3.37
N ARG A 302 -24.28 -6.21 3.42
CA ARG A 302 -23.21 -5.67 4.26
C ARG A 302 -22.69 -4.36 3.69
N LEU A 303 -22.53 -4.21 2.38
CA LEU A 303 -22.14 -2.91 1.80
C LEU A 303 -23.13 -1.79 2.15
N LYS A 304 -24.44 -2.07 2.08
CA LYS A 304 -25.49 -1.11 2.46
C LYS A 304 -25.54 -0.80 3.96
N ASN A 305 -24.87 -1.59 4.78
CA ASN A 305 -24.89 -1.51 6.24
C ASN A 305 -23.48 -1.48 6.85
N ALA A 306 -22.47 -1.13 6.06
CA ALA A 306 -21.06 -1.26 6.42
C ALA A 306 -20.68 -0.33 7.57
N CYS A 307 -21.08 0.94 7.48
CA CYS A 307 -20.80 1.96 8.48
C CYS A 307 -22.11 2.55 9.02
N PRO A 308 -22.38 2.46 10.35
CA PRO A 308 -23.61 3.01 10.92
C PRO A 308 -23.66 4.54 10.86
N ALA A 309 -22.53 5.24 10.91
CA ALA A 309 -22.48 6.70 10.78
C ALA A 309 -22.78 7.18 9.34
N CYS A 310 -22.28 6.47 8.32
CA CYS A 310 -22.50 6.83 6.92
C CYS A 310 -23.90 6.45 6.41
N LEU A 311 -24.37 5.24 6.73
CA LEU A 311 -25.45 4.58 5.97
C LEU A 311 -26.76 4.41 6.75
N TYR A 312 -26.75 4.56 8.07
CA TYR A 312 -27.95 4.38 8.91
C TYR A 312 -28.82 5.66 8.98
N LYS A 313 -29.37 6.09 7.83
CA LYS A 313 -30.11 7.35 7.68
C LYS A 313 -31.35 7.46 8.58
N LEU A 314 -31.61 8.66 9.09
CA LEU A 314 -32.75 8.99 9.94
C LEU A 314 -33.80 9.86 9.22
N GLU A 315 -35.07 9.75 9.62
CA GLU A 315 -36.14 10.63 9.18
C GLU A 315 -35.90 12.06 9.69
N GLY A 316 -35.99 13.05 8.79
CA GLY A 316 -35.84 14.46 9.14
C GLY A 316 -34.40 14.92 9.38
N GLU A 317 -33.39 14.12 9.04
CA GLU A 317 -31.99 14.58 9.03
C GLU A 317 -31.73 15.58 7.89
N ASP A 318 -30.84 16.54 8.11
CA ASP A 318 -30.42 17.49 7.09
C ASP A 318 -29.70 16.77 5.93
N GLU A 319 -29.85 17.29 4.72
CA GLU A 319 -29.18 16.73 3.55
C GLU A 319 -27.71 17.17 3.50
N LEU A 320 -26.82 16.18 3.38
CA LEU A 320 -25.39 16.41 3.16
C LEU A 320 -25.11 16.56 1.67
N LEU A 321 -24.36 17.61 1.30
CA LEU A 321 -23.91 17.83 -0.09
C LEU A 321 -23.17 16.62 -0.67
N LEU A 322 -22.32 15.98 0.14
CA LEU A 322 -21.59 14.77 -0.18
C LEU A 322 -21.88 13.71 0.89
N PRO A 323 -22.95 12.91 0.75
CA PRO A 323 -23.47 12.09 1.84
C PRO A 323 -22.51 10.96 2.28
N VAL A 324 -21.72 10.43 1.35
CA VAL A 324 -20.72 9.39 1.63
C VAL A 324 -19.37 9.80 1.06
N LEU A 325 -18.37 9.87 1.95
CA LEU A 325 -16.97 10.09 1.60
C LEU A 325 -16.23 8.77 1.68
N THR A 326 -15.43 8.49 0.66
CA THR A 326 -14.63 7.27 0.56
C THR A 326 -13.20 7.61 0.18
N THR A 327 -12.28 6.73 0.52
CA THR A 327 -10.92 6.71 -0.02
C THR A 327 -10.75 5.43 -0.84
N GLN A 328 -9.86 5.44 -1.82
CA GLN A 328 -9.53 4.24 -2.58
C GLN A 328 -8.10 4.28 -3.06
N ASP A 329 -7.41 3.14 -2.97
CA ASP A 329 -6.03 3.01 -3.42
C ASP A 329 -5.61 1.55 -3.61
N GLY A 330 -4.47 1.34 -4.29
CA GLY A 330 -3.83 0.04 -4.47
C GLY A 330 -2.64 -0.21 -3.53
N ASN A 331 -2.35 -1.49 -3.29
CA ASN A 331 -1.18 -1.88 -2.51
C ASN A 331 -0.62 -3.22 -2.98
N ASN A 332 0.69 -3.20 -3.29
CA ASN A 332 1.42 -4.36 -3.80
C ASN A 332 1.98 -5.29 -2.70
N SER A 333 1.90 -4.88 -1.43
CA SER A 333 2.45 -5.65 -0.32
C SER A 333 1.81 -7.03 -0.20
N LEU A 334 0.54 -7.18 -0.58
CA LEU A 334 -0.17 -8.45 -0.55
C LEU A 334 -0.05 -9.25 -1.86
N SER A 335 0.98 -9.04 -2.69
CA SER A 335 1.20 -9.88 -3.88
C SER A 335 1.33 -11.38 -3.55
N ARG A 336 1.04 -12.26 -4.52
CA ARG A 336 1.21 -13.71 -4.42
C ARG A 336 2.10 -14.20 -5.55
N HIS A 337 3.12 -14.99 -5.24
CA HIS A 337 4.02 -15.53 -6.26
C HIS A 337 3.26 -16.44 -7.24
N GLY A 338 3.52 -16.23 -8.53
CA GLY A 338 3.08 -17.12 -9.59
C GLY A 338 3.81 -18.45 -9.50
N GLN A 339 3.08 -19.55 -9.64
CA GLN A 339 3.67 -20.89 -9.72
C GLN A 339 3.87 -21.23 -11.20
N MET A 340 4.94 -20.75 -11.83
CA MET A 340 5.21 -21.08 -13.23
C MET A 340 5.88 -22.46 -13.38
N GLU A 341 5.61 -23.15 -14.50
CA GLU A 341 6.34 -24.35 -14.90
C GLU A 341 7.78 -23.98 -15.28
N ARG A 342 8.79 -24.66 -14.69
CA ARG A 342 10.17 -24.57 -15.20
C ARG A 342 10.21 -25.41 -16.46
N THR A 343 10.27 -24.78 -17.63
CA THR A 343 10.71 -25.45 -18.85
C THR A 343 12.21 -25.74 -18.70
N GLU A 344 12.61 -27.01 -18.84
CA GLU A 344 14.02 -27.44 -18.81
C GLU A 344 14.77 -27.14 -20.13
N TYR A 345 14.19 -26.33 -21.02
CA TYR A 345 14.82 -25.95 -22.27
C TYR A 345 15.50 -24.58 -22.14
N GLU A 346 16.83 -24.61 -22.03
CA GLU A 346 17.68 -23.46 -22.39
C GLU A 346 17.54 -23.22 -23.90
N GLY A 347 16.61 -22.34 -24.30
CA GLY A 347 16.40 -22.01 -25.71
C GLY A 347 15.45 -20.83 -25.94
N SER A 348 16.03 -19.67 -26.27
CA SER A 348 15.43 -18.42 -26.75
C SER A 348 14.51 -17.63 -25.80
N GLU A 349 14.76 -16.31 -25.72
CA GLU A 349 14.08 -15.35 -24.85
C GLU A 349 12.62 -15.05 -25.27
N GLU A 350 12.11 -15.62 -26.35
CA GLU A 350 10.76 -15.37 -26.87
C GLU A 350 9.68 -16.30 -26.28
N ASP A 351 10.05 -17.47 -25.74
CA ASP A 351 9.09 -18.49 -25.26
C ASP A 351 8.73 -18.38 -23.76
N ALA A 352 9.31 -17.42 -23.02
CA ALA A 352 8.98 -17.20 -21.60
C ALA A 352 7.52 -16.76 -21.38
N SER A 353 6.83 -16.28 -22.42
CA SER A 353 5.42 -15.86 -22.38
C SER A 353 4.44 -17.03 -22.38
N ALA A 354 4.89 -18.26 -22.65
CA ALA A 354 4.04 -19.46 -22.77
C ALA A 354 4.14 -20.45 -21.58
N ALA A 355 4.78 -20.07 -20.47
CA ALA A 355 4.86 -20.91 -19.28
C ALA A 355 3.46 -21.07 -18.64
N ARG A 356 2.89 -22.29 -18.68
CA ARG A 356 1.59 -22.58 -18.08
C ARG A 356 1.66 -22.45 -16.56
N SER A 357 0.65 -21.81 -15.95
CA SER A 357 0.55 -21.74 -14.50
C SER A 357 0.31 -23.12 -13.90
N ARG A 358 1.11 -23.50 -12.91
CA ARG A 358 0.90 -24.67 -12.03
C ARG A 358 -0.11 -24.39 -10.92
N ALA A 359 -0.64 -23.16 -10.84
CA ALA A 359 -1.63 -22.80 -9.83
C ALA A 359 -2.87 -23.70 -9.95
N ARG A 360 -3.31 -24.24 -8.81
CA ARG A 360 -4.55 -25.01 -8.73
C ARG A 360 -5.73 -24.07 -8.99
N GLU A 361 -6.57 -24.40 -9.96
CA GLU A 361 -7.93 -23.86 -10.04
C GLU A 361 -8.71 -24.30 -8.79
N ASP A 362 -9.25 -23.32 -8.07
CA ASP A 362 -9.93 -23.51 -6.79
C ASP A 362 -11.29 -22.82 -6.88
N ASP A 363 -12.35 -23.61 -7.05
CA ASP A 363 -13.71 -23.10 -7.24
C ASP A 363 -14.33 -22.55 -5.95
N ARG A 364 -13.64 -22.72 -4.81
CA ARG A 364 -14.09 -22.19 -3.52
C ARG A 364 -14.09 -20.67 -3.58
N GLN A 365 -15.18 -20.09 -3.12
CA GLN A 365 -15.33 -18.64 -2.97
C GLN A 365 -15.22 -18.27 -1.49
N VAL A 366 -14.60 -17.14 -1.21
CA VAL A 366 -14.59 -16.60 0.15
C VAL A 366 -15.99 -16.13 0.55
N PRO A 367 -16.40 -16.34 1.81
CA PRO A 367 -17.74 -15.94 2.25
C PRO A 367 -17.87 -14.42 2.38
N GLY A 368 -19.03 -13.88 1.99
CA GLY A 368 -19.37 -12.45 2.10
C GLY A 368 -19.25 -11.69 0.79
N ASP A 369 -19.43 -10.37 0.87
CA ASP A 369 -19.51 -9.43 -0.25
C ASP A 369 -18.41 -8.34 -0.18
N TYR A 370 -17.27 -8.67 0.46
CA TYR A 370 -16.11 -7.77 0.50
C TYR A 370 -15.39 -7.70 -0.85
N TYR A 371 -15.28 -8.85 -1.53
CA TYR A 371 -14.51 -8.99 -2.76
C TYR A 371 -15.37 -8.74 -3.99
N LEU A 372 -14.90 -7.88 -4.90
CA LEU A 372 -15.37 -7.91 -6.29
C LEU A 372 -14.66 -9.04 -7.04
N SER A 373 -15.43 -9.80 -7.81
CA SER A 373 -14.88 -10.91 -8.57
C SER A 373 -14.01 -10.40 -9.71
N ARG A 374 -12.99 -11.19 -10.10
CA ARG A 374 -12.17 -10.91 -11.27
C ARG A 374 -13.01 -10.64 -12.52
N SER A 375 -14.08 -11.42 -12.71
CA SER A 375 -15.00 -11.27 -13.84
C SER A 375 -15.76 -9.94 -13.85
N GLU A 376 -16.02 -9.33 -12.70
CA GLU A 376 -16.66 -8.02 -12.61
C GLU A 376 -15.68 -6.88 -12.87
N VAL A 377 -14.43 -7.06 -12.46
CA VAL A 377 -13.36 -6.09 -12.66
C VAL A 377 -12.87 -6.08 -14.12
N ASP A 378 -12.71 -7.25 -14.74
CA ASP A 378 -12.16 -7.36 -16.10
C ASP A 378 -13.10 -6.79 -17.17
N LYS A 379 -14.39 -6.58 -16.86
CA LYS A 379 -15.32 -5.80 -17.71
C LYS A 379 -14.83 -4.37 -17.96
N TRP A 380 -14.03 -3.82 -17.05
CA TRP A 380 -13.50 -2.46 -17.13
C TRP A 380 -12.09 -2.41 -17.73
N ALA A 381 -11.53 -3.55 -18.15
CA ALA A 381 -10.33 -3.58 -18.97
C ALA A 381 -10.65 -3.13 -20.40
N THR A 382 -9.64 -2.72 -21.16
CA THR A 382 -9.78 -2.23 -22.54
C THR A 382 -10.56 -3.19 -23.44
N GLU A 383 -10.34 -4.50 -23.31
CA GLU A 383 -11.05 -5.54 -24.07
C GLU A 383 -12.54 -5.65 -23.67
N GLY A 384 -12.85 -5.51 -22.37
CA GLY A 384 -14.23 -5.49 -21.88
C GLY A 384 -14.97 -4.21 -22.23
N LEU A 385 -14.24 -3.11 -22.46
CA LEU A 385 -14.79 -1.83 -22.86
C LEU A 385 -15.42 -1.90 -24.26
N GLU A 386 -14.78 -2.58 -25.22
CA GLU A 386 -15.35 -2.80 -26.56
C GLU A 386 -16.68 -3.56 -26.50
N GLU A 387 -16.80 -4.54 -25.59
CA GLU A 387 -18.02 -5.31 -25.39
C GLU A 387 -19.12 -4.48 -24.68
N LEU A 388 -18.76 -3.69 -23.67
CA LEU A 388 -19.67 -2.73 -23.01
C LEU A 388 -20.17 -1.63 -23.98
N MET A 389 -19.39 -1.30 -25.00
CA MET A 389 -19.70 -0.27 -25.99
C MET A 389 -20.59 -0.77 -27.15
N LYS A 390 -20.81 -2.09 -27.32
CA LYS A 390 -21.63 -2.68 -28.42
C LYS A 390 -23.13 -2.27 -28.44
N GLY A 391 -23.56 -1.33 -27.59
CA GLY A 391 -24.91 -0.78 -27.57
C GLY A 391 -25.01 0.75 -27.47
N HIS A 392 -23.89 1.49 -27.51
CA HIS A 392 -23.87 2.95 -27.39
C HIS A 392 -23.27 3.55 -28.68
N SER A 393 -24.04 4.38 -29.39
CA SER A 393 -23.60 5.00 -30.64
C SER A 393 -22.67 6.19 -30.42
N SER A 394 -21.61 6.22 -31.23
CA SER A 394 -20.64 7.29 -31.56
C SER A 394 -19.56 7.68 -30.54
N ASP A 395 -18.33 7.69 -31.07
CA ASP A 395 -17.04 8.14 -30.53
C ASP A 395 -17.06 9.49 -29.83
N PRO A 396 -16.14 9.64 -28.87
CA PRO A 396 -15.10 10.64 -29.03
C PRO A 396 -13.71 10.00 -28.95
N GLU A 397 -12.83 10.39 -29.90
CA GLU A 397 -11.38 10.24 -29.76
C GLU A 397 -10.94 10.72 -28.38
N TRP A 398 -10.20 9.87 -27.66
CA TRP A 398 -9.55 10.20 -26.39
C TRP A 398 -8.50 11.28 -26.63
N ASN A 399 -8.90 12.55 -26.62
CA ASN A 399 -7.95 13.65 -26.52
C ASN A 399 -7.43 13.70 -25.09
N GLU A 400 -6.21 13.20 -24.90
CA GLU A 400 -5.39 13.48 -23.73
C GLU A 400 -5.03 14.97 -23.74
N GLU A 401 -5.93 15.84 -23.26
CA GLU A 401 -5.52 17.18 -22.86
C GLU A 401 -4.49 17.04 -21.73
N GLU A 402 -3.23 17.31 -22.06
CA GLU A 402 -2.08 17.31 -21.15
C GLU A 402 -2.27 18.37 -20.06
N ASP A 403 -2.89 17.97 -18.96
CA ASP A 403 -2.84 18.72 -17.71
C ASP A 403 -1.50 18.41 -17.05
N GLY A 404 -0.63 19.41 -16.88
CA GLY A 404 0.77 19.30 -16.42
C GLY A 404 1.02 18.59 -15.07
N CYS A 405 0.01 17.95 -14.47
CA CYS A 405 0.14 16.90 -13.45
C CYS A 405 0.57 15.53 -14.04
N SER A 406 0.27 15.23 -15.31
CA SER A 406 0.48 13.92 -15.94
C SER A 406 1.95 13.50 -16.01
N GLU A 407 2.85 14.43 -16.32
CA GLU A 407 4.30 14.17 -16.42
C GLU A 407 4.96 13.87 -15.05
N ARG A 408 4.33 14.28 -13.94
CA ARG A 408 4.92 14.19 -12.58
C ARG A 408 4.82 12.79 -11.97
N TRP A 409 3.79 12.02 -12.34
CA TRP A 409 3.55 10.65 -11.87
C TRP A 409 4.08 9.55 -12.80
N SER A 410 4.49 9.89 -14.02
CA SER A 410 5.14 8.93 -14.93
C SER A 410 6.57 8.64 -14.47
N ASN A 411 6.74 7.74 -13.49
CA ASN A 411 8.06 7.24 -13.12
C ASN A 411 8.05 5.86 -12.43
N MET A 412 8.06 4.79 -13.23
CA MET A 412 9.07 3.72 -13.10
C MET A 412 9.16 2.97 -14.43
N ARG A 413 10.40 2.78 -14.94
CA ARG A 413 10.68 2.12 -16.24
C ARG A 413 9.84 0.86 -16.44
N GLU A 414 8.90 0.89 -17.39
CA GLU A 414 7.97 -0.21 -17.72
C GLU A 414 8.67 -1.56 -17.91
N GLU A 415 9.91 -1.59 -18.39
CA GLU A 415 10.68 -2.83 -18.59
C GLU A 415 11.14 -3.50 -17.27
N ILE A 416 11.36 -2.74 -16.20
CA ILE A 416 11.78 -3.30 -14.89
C ILE A 416 10.55 -3.67 -14.05
N THR A 417 9.48 -2.88 -14.13
CA THR A 417 8.19 -3.18 -13.48
C THR A 417 7.46 -4.35 -14.14
N SER A 418 7.45 -4.48 -15.46
CA SER A 418 6.84 -5.64 -16.15
C SER A 418 7.50 -6.96 -15.78
N ARG A 419 8.85 -7.03 -15.75
CA ARG A 419 9.59 -8.22 -15.31
C ARG A 419 9.39 -8.54 -13.82
N ALA A 420 9.29 -7.53 -12.95
CA ALA A 420 9.04 -7.73 -11.52
C ALA A 420 7.57 -8.12 -11.20
N LEU A 421 6.60 -7.63 -11.99
CA LEU A 421 5.18 -7.96 -11.85
C LEU A 421 4.84 -9.33 -12.47
N GLY A 422 5.53 -9.75 -13.52
CA GLY A 422 5.36 -11.07 -14.14
C GLY A 422 5.71 -12.26 -13.25
N MET A 423 6.37 -12.04 -12.11
CA MET A 423 6.62 -13.07 -11.08
C MET A 423 5.41 -13.35 -10.19
N TYR A 424 4.39 -12.49 -10.20
CA TYR A 424 3.24 -12.58 -9.31
C TYR A 424 1.96 -12.84 -10.12
N ASP A 425 1.10 -13.73 -9.63
CA ASP A 425 -0.23 -13.93 -10.23
C ASP A 425 -1.13 -12.75 -9.83
N GLU A 426 -1.28 -12.51 -8.53
CA GLU A 426 -1.85 -11.27 -7.99
C GLU A 426 -0.70 -10.37 -7.52
N THR A 427 -0.62 -9.18 -8.06
CA THR A 427 0.42 -8.18 -7.75
C THR A 427 0.11 -7.40 -6.48
N GLY A 428 -1.15 -7.43 -6.03
CA GLY A 428 -1.59 -6.69 -4.85
C GLY A 428 -3.10 -6.77 -4.63
N ILE A 429 -3.62 -5.82 -3.87
CA ILE A 429 -5.06 -5.55 -3.75
C ILE A 429 -5.34 -4.08 -4.08
N PHE A 430 -6.56 -3.80 -4.52
CA PHE A 430 -7.12 -2.44 -4.56
C PHE A 430 -8.32 -2.42 -3.62
N LEU A 431 -8.47 -1.38 -2.80
CA LEU A 431 -9.53 -1.30 -1.81
C LEU A 431 -10.15 0.09 -1.72
N SER A 432 -11.37 0.14 -1.19
CA SER A 432 -12.03 1.38 -0.80
C SER A 432 -12.59 1.30 0.61
N LEU A 433 -12.41 2.38 1.36
CA LEU A 433 -12.86 2.58 2.74
C LEU A 433 -13.83 3.76 2.79
N CYS A 434 -14.74 3.78 3.76
CA CYS A 434 -15.42 5.03 4.11
C CYS A 434 -14.52 5.91 4.99
N ARG A 435 -14.89 7.19 5.17
CA ARG A 435 -14.19 8.15 6.06
C ARG A 435 -14.05 7.75 7.55
N HIS A 436 -14.61 6.61 7.94
CA HIS A 436 -14.54 6.08 9.30
C HIS A 436 -13.70 4.79 9.36
N GLY A 437 -13.06 4.39 8.25
CA GLY A 437 -12.18 3.23 8.18
C GLY A 437 -12.88 1.89 7.95
N PHE A 438 -14.20 1.84 7.72
CA PHE A 438 -14.89 0.60 7.36
C PHE A 438 -14.60 0.23 5.92
N VAL A 439 -14.25 -1.03 5.69
CA VAL A 439 -13.97 -1.52 4.34
C VAL A 439 -15.27 -1.62 3.54
N LEU A 440 -15.32 -0.92 2.41
CA LEU A 440 -16.45 -0.96 1.50
C LEU A 440 -16.26 -2.06 0.47
N VAL A 441 -15.13 -2.09 -0.23
CA VAL A 441 -14.86 -3.06 -1.30
C VAL A 441 -13.36 -3.35 -1.37
N VAL A 442 -12.99 -4.59 -1.69
CA VAL A 442 -11.62 -4.99 -2.06
C VAL A 442 -11.64 -5.81 -3.35
N LEU A 443 -10.56 -5.78 -4.11
CA LEU A 443 -10.36 -6.62 -5.28
C LEU A 443 -8.87 -6.95 -5.46
N ASP A 444 -8.58 -7.98 -6.26
CA ASP A 444 -7.20 -8.36 -6.57
C ASP A 444 -6.69 -7.60 -7.79
N MET A 445 -5.46 -7.10 -7.69
CA MET A 445 -4.72 -6.60 -8.85
C MET A 445 -3.99 -7.79 -9.50
N ILE A 446 -4.26 -8.03 -10.77
CA ILE A 446 -3.79 -9.23 -11.49
C ILE A 446 -2.70 -8.83 -12.49
N GLN A 447 -1.48 -9.32 -12.28
CA GLN A 447 -0.33 -9.16 -13.19
C GLN A 447 -0.10 -7.71 -13.70
N SER A 448 -0.53 -6.71 -12.93
CA SER A 448 -0.45 -5.31 -13.31
C SER A 448 -0.09 -4.44 -12.12
N GLY A 449 0.34 -3.19 -12.35
CA GLY A 449 0.24 -2.15 -11.32
C GLY A 449 -1.21 -1.71 -11.11
N GLU A 450 -1.41 -0.54 -10.52
CA GLU A 450 -2.72 0.09 -10.36
C GLU A 450 -3.25 0.65 -11.69
N LEU A 451 -3.99 -0.19 -12.43
CA LEU A 451 -4.69 0.22 -13.63
C LEU A 451 -6.02 0.91 -13.29
N ALA A 452 -6.44 1.86 -14.12
CA ALA A 452 -7.70 2.60 -13.94
C ALA A 452 -8.95 1.70 -13.84
N LYS A 453 -8.91 0.49 -14.43
CA LYS A 453 -10.00 -0.50 -14.38
C LYS A 453 -10.43 -0.85 -12.95
N TYR A 454 -9.49 -0.86 -12.00
CA TYR A 454 -9.77 -1.20 -10.61
C TYR A 454 -10.62 -0.11 -9.93
N GLY A 455 -10.21 1.15 -10.08
CA GLY A 455 -11.00 2.29 -9.63
C GLY A 455 -12.37 2.36 -10.31
N PHE A 456 -12.45 2.10 -11.63
CA PHE A 456 -13.74 2.11 -12.34
C PHE A 456 -14.71 1.05 -11.80
N ALA A 457 -14.22 -0.17 -11.55
CA ALA A 457 -15.04 -1.25 -11.00
C ALA A 457 -15.59 -0.89 -9.60
N VAL A 458 -14.74 -0.34 -8.73
CA VAL A 458 -15.11 0.12 -7.39
C VAL A 458 -16.14 1.24 -7.47
N VAL A 459 -15.87 2.33 -8.21
CA VAL A 459 -16.79 3.46 -8.32
C VAL A 459 -18.13 3.02 -8.89
N ASN A 460 -18.15 2.25 -9.98
CA ASN A 460 -19.40 1.72 -10.53
C ASN A 460 -20.20 0.92 -9.48
N HIS A 461 -19.53 0.06 -8.69
CA HIS A 461 -20.20 -0.75 -7.68
C HIS A 461 -20.78 0.12 -6.55
N LEU A 462 -20.01 1.09 -6.04
CA LEU A 462 -20.45 2.02 -5.01
C LEU A 462 -21.63 2.88 -5.49
N LEU A 463 -21.57 3.43 -6.70
CA LEU A 463 -22.66 4.26 -7.26
C LEU A 463 -23.97 3.48 -7.44
N LYS A 464 -23.89 2.19 -7.78
CA LYS A 464 -25.07 1.31 -7.94
C LYS A 464 -25.67 0.89 -6.62
N VAL A 465 -24.85 0.67 -5.59
CA VAL A 465 -25.31 0.10 -4.31
C VAL A 465 -25.62 1.18 -3.27
N ILE A 466 -24.76 2.17 -3.12
CA ILE A 466 -24.84 3.23 -2.09
C ILE A 466 -25.48 4.51 -2.66
N GLY A 467 -25.20 4.84 -3.92
CA GLY A 467 -25.66 6.07 -4.55
C GLY A 467 -24.56 7.13 -4.63
N GLN A 468 -24.84 8.37 -4.23
CA GLN A 468 -23.87 9.46 -4.32
C GLN A 468 -22.68 9.23 -3.40
N VAL A 469 -21.47 9.20 -3.98
CA VAL A 469 -20.20 9.08 -3.25
C VAL A 469 -19.19 10.09 -3.77
N ALA A 470 -18.34 10.60 -2.88
CA ALA A 470 -17.12 11.31 -3.24
C ALA A 470 -15.91 10.48 -2.83
N ALA A 471 -14.99 10.27 -3.77
CA ALA A 471 -13.84 9.40 -3.56
C ALA A 471 -12.52 10.19 -3.60
N GLY A 472 -11.75 10.11 -2.53
CA GLY A 472 -10.34 10.47 -2.49
C GLY A 472 -9.48 9.40 -3.17
N TYR A 473 -8.59 9.84 -4.06
CA TYR A 473 -7.60 9.01 -4.72
C TYR A 473 -6.38 9.86 -5.09
N ASP A 474 -5.16 9.32 -5.00
CA ASP A 474 -3.89 10.00 -5.32
C ASP A 474 -3.92 10.67 -6.69
N ILE A 475 -4.49 9.96 -7.68
CA ILE A 475 -4.66 10.43 -9.05
C ILE A 475 -6.07 10.97 -9.31
N GLY A 476 -6.80 11.38 -8.26
CA GLY A 476 -8.20 11.76 -8.28
C GLY A 476 -8.55 12.82 -9.32
N CYS A 477 -7.64 13.75 -9.61
CA CYS A 477 -7.82 14.76 -10.65
C CYS A 477 -7.92 14.13 -12.07
N LYS A 478 -6.94 13.29 -12.44
CA LYS A 478 -6.89 12.59 -13.72
C LYS A 478 -8.02 11.55 -13.79
N PHE A 479 -8.18 10.79 -12.72
CA PHE A 479 -9.19 9.74 -12.62
C PHE A 479 -10.62 10.29 -12.75
N GLY A 480 -10.90 11.46 -12.18
CA GLY A 480 -12.19 12.15 -12.35
C GLY A 480 -12.48 12.52 -13.81
N LYS A 481 -11.47 13.00 -14.56
CA LYS A 481 -11.61 13.26 -16.01
C LYS A 481 -11.89 11.97 -16.77
N MET A 482 -11.15 10.90 -16.47
CA MET A 482 -11.38 9.59 -17.09
C MET A 482 -12.79 9.07 -16.83
N ILE A 483 -13.30 9.16 -15.59
CA ILE A 483 -14.66 8.77 -15.25
C ILE A 483 -15.68 9.56 -16.06
N ASN A 484 -15.53 10.89 -16.11
CA ASN A 484 -16.49 11.75 -16.80
C ASN A 484 -16.53 11.52 -18.32
N ALA A 485 -15.38 11.24 -18.92
CA ALA A 485 -15.23 10.92 -20.33
C ALA A 485 -15.68 9.48 -20.67
N HIS A 486 -15.70 8.58 -19.68
CA HIS A 486 -16.04 7.18 -19.90
C HIS A 486 -17.50 7.02 -20.39
N PRO A 487 -17.77 6.31 -21.51
CA PRO A 487 -19.09 6.27 -22.14
C PRO A 487 -20.18 5.64 -21.25
N VAL A 488 -19.83 4.58 -20.50
CA VAL A 488 -20.76 3.90 -19.58
C VAL A 488 -20.76 4.49 -18.16
N LEU A 489 -19.58 4.71 -17.56
CA LEU A 489 -19.48 5.19 -16.19
C LEU A 489 -19.75 6.69 -16.04
N GLY A 490 -19.44 7.51 -17.05
CA GLY A 490 -19.64 8.96 -17.03
C GLY A 490 -21.11 9.38 -16.84
N PRO A 491 -22.08 8.81 -17.59
CA PRO A 491 -23.50 9.07 -17.36
C PRO A 491 -23.94 8.71 -15.94
N LEU A 492 -23.54 7.54 -15.43
CA LEU A 492 -23.89 7.10 -14.07
C LEU A 492 -23.24 8.01 -13.01
N ALA A 493 -21.98 8.40 -13.20
CA ALA A 493 -21.27 9.31 -12.32
C ALA A 493 -21.96 10.68 -12.24
N ARG A 494 -22.41 11.23 -13.39
CA ARG A 494 -23.17 12.49 -13.41
C ARG A 494 -24.56 12.35 -12.78
N GLU A 495 -25.29 11.28 -13.11
CA GLU A 495 -26.62 10.99 -12.55
C GLU A 495 -26.57 10.88 -11.02
N LYS A 496 -25.55 10.20 -10.49
CA LYS A 496 -25.39 9.97 -9.06
C LYS A 496 -24.59 11.06 -8.34
N GLY A 497 -24.13 12.10 -9.04
CA GLY A 497 -23.37 13.20 -8.43
C GLY A 497 -22.00 12.78 -7.87
N PHE A 498 -21.30 11.88 -8.55
CA PHE A 498 -19.95 11.43 -8.17
C PHE A 498 -18.96 12.60 -8.17
N LYS A 499 -18.11 12.68 -7.14
CA LYS A 499 -17.02 13.65 -7.05
C LYS A 499 -15.69 12.94 -6.83
N SER A 500 -14.72 13.25 -7.69
CA SER A 500 -13.34 12.78 -7.53
C SER A 500 -12.49 13.83 -6.82
N LEU A 501 -11.83 13.41 -5.74
CA LEU A 501 -11.06 14.25 -4.81
C LEU A 501 -9.62 13.73 -4.71
N VAL A 502 -8.72 14.58 -4.24
CA VAL A 502 -7.32 14.23 -3.95
C VAL A 502 -7.11 14.35 -2.44
N GLY A 503 -6.45 13.36 -1.85
CA GLY A 503 -6.11 13.35 -0.43
C GLY A 503 -5.17 14.49 -0.05
N ALA A 504 -5.23 14.93 1.21
CA ALA A 504 -4.48 16.08 1.70
C ALA A 504 -2.95 15.86 1.64
N PHE A 505 -2.48 14.66 1.93
CA PHE A 505 -1.04 14.32 1.91
C PHE A 505 -0.50 14.37 0.47
N HIS A 506 -1.26 13.81 -0.47
CA HIS A 506 -0.89 13.81 -1.88
C HIS A 506 -1.16 15.15 -2.57
N GLY A 507 -2.03 15.98 -2.02
CA GLY A 507 -2.41 17.29 -2.55
C GLY A 507 -1.23 18.19 -2.89
N HIS A 508 -0.18 18.17 -2.06
CA HIS A 508 1.04 18.94 -2.29
C HIS A 508 1.85 18.49 -3.53
N ALA A 509 1.69 17.24 -3.96
CA ALA A 509 2.33 16.73 -5.18
C ALA A 509 1.61 17.20 -6.47
N HIS A 510 0.40 17.73 -6.35
CA HIS A 510 -0.37 18.26 -7.48
C HIS A 510 -0.08 19.75 -7.70
N ASN A 511 -0.22 20.20 -8.95
CA ASN A 511 -0.13 21.63 -9.27
C ASN A 511 -1.24 22.42 -8.55
N ARG A 512 -1.02 23.73 -8.35
CA ARG A 512 -1.93 24.58 -7.58
C ARG A 512 -3.34 24.58 -8.18
N ARG A 513 -3.46 24.61 -9.51
CA ARG A 513 -4.74 24.55 -10.23
C ARG A 513 -5.56 23.32 -9.84
N CYS A 514 -4.92 22.16 -9.80
CA CYS A 514 -5.50 20.89 -9.38
C CYS A 514 -5.91 20.95 -7.90
N GLN A 515 -5.04 21.49 -7.02
CA GLN A 515 -5.36 21.66 -5.60
C GLN A 515 -6.64 22.46 -5.40
N LEU A 516 -6.80 23.61 -6.09
CA LEU A 516 -7.99 24.45 -5.99
C LEU A 516 -9.29 23.73 -6.41
N CYS A 517 -9.19 22.69 -7.25
CA CYS A 517 -10.35 21.98 -7.79
C CYS A 517 -10.67 20.67 -7.06
N HIS A 518 -9.68 20.01 -6.47
CA HIS A 518 -9.78 18.64 -5.98
C HIS A 518 -9.36 18.43 -4.52
N LEU A 519 -8.63 19.37 -3.91
CA LEU A 519 -8.22 19.26 -2.52
C LEU A 519 -9.40 19.49 -1.59
N ALA A 520 -9.54 18.65 -0.57
CA ALA A 520 -10.65 18.70 0.40
C ALA A 520 -10.90 20.10 0.97
N THR A 521 -9.84 20.86 1.27
CA THR A 521 -9.92 22.23 1.80
C THR A 521 -10.78 23.17 0.95
N TYR A 522 -10.71 23.08 -0.37
CA TYR A 522 -11.42 23.99 -1.28
C TYR A 522 -12.73 23.41 -1.84
N VAL A 523 -13.03 22.15 -1.56
CA VAL A 523 -14.27 21.50 -2.02
C VAL A 523 -15.32 21.54 -0.91
N GLU A 524 -16.46 22.16 -1.23
CA GLU A 524 -17.61 22.23 -0.33
C GLU A 524 -18.21 20.84 -0.05
N GLY A 525 -18.58 20.61 1.21
CA GLY A 525 -19.26 19.40 1.66
C GLY A 525 -18.33 18.29 2.14
N VAL A 526 -17.01 18.41 1.96
CA VAL A 526 -16.02 17.41 2.40
C VAL A 526 -15.79 17.47 3.91
N GLY A 527 -15.96 18.64 4.54
CA GLY A 527 -15.59 18.83 5.94
C GLY A 527 -14.08 18.87 6.14
N LEU A 528 -13.60 18.45 7.31
CA LEU A 528 -12.16 18.42 7.65
C LEU A 528 -11.51 17.07 7.32
N GLU A 529 -12.05 16.34 6.34
CA GLU A 529 -11.50 15.05 5.94
C GLU A 529 -10.19 15.21 5.15
N ASP A 530 -9.19 14.39 5.48
CA ASP A 530 -7.92 14.33 4.75
C ASP A 530 -7.95 13.33 3.59
N LEU A 531 -8.83 12.33 3.64
CA LEU A 531 -9.00 11.27 2.66
C LEU A 531 -7.78 10.34 2.51
N GLU A 532 -7.06 10.07 3.61
CA GLU A 532 -5.81 9.28 3.68
C GLU A 532 -5.98 7.91 4.42
N GLU A 533 -7.21 7.41 4.50
CA GLU A 533 -7.53 6.20 5.28
C GLU A 533 -6.88 4.91 4.71
N CYS A 534 -6.54 4.89 3.43
CA CYS A 534 -5.96 3.71 2.78
C CYS A 534 -4.57 3.38 3.33
N GLU A 535 -3.73 4.39 3.52
CA GLU A 535 -2.35 4.32 3.97
C GLU A 535 -2.28 3.77 5.40
N SER A 536 -3.15 4.31 6.26
CA SER A 536 -3.34 3.85 7.64
C SER A 536 -3.77 2.38 7.68
N PHE A 537 -4.73 1.99 6.84
CA PHE A 537 -5.17 0.61 6.72
C PHE A 537 -4.04 -0.31 6.23
N PHE A 538 -3.32 0.08 5.17
CA PHE A 538 -2.26 -0.70 4.57
C PHE A 538 -1.10 -0.93 5.53
N SER A 539 -0.75 0.05 6.36
CA SER A 539 0.30 -0.08 7.36
C SER A 539 0.09 -1.31 8.26
N LYS A 540 -1.17 -1.56 8.65
CA LYS A 540 -1.59 -2.70 9.48
C LYS A 540 -1.74 -3.97 8.64
N SER A 541 -2.45 -3.90 7.50
CA SER A 541 -2.75 -5.08 6.67
C SER A 541 -1.51 -5.71 6.02
N ASN A 542 -0.43 -4.95 5.83
CA ASN A 542 0.85 -5.45 5.30
C ASN A 542 1.45 -6.59 6.14
N ALA A 543 1.05 -6.70 7.41
CA ALA A 543 1.39 -7.82 8.28
C ALA A 543 0.91 -9.19 7.77
N LEU A 544 -0.10 -9.26 6.89
CA LEU A 544 -0.56 -10.51 6.28
C LEU A 544 0.42 -11.08 5.25
N ALA A 545 1.24 -10.21 4.65
CA ALA A 545 2.06 -10.54 3.49
C ALA A 545 2.96 -11.79 3.67
N PRO A 546 3.67 -12.00 4.81
CA PRO A 546 4.50 -13.18 5.00
C PRO A 546 3.71 -14.50 4.94
N CYS A 547 2.45 -14.48 5.38
CA CYS A 547 1.59 -15.67 5.45
C CYS A 547 0.83 -15.92 4.14
N THR A 548 0.59 -14.90 3.33
CA THR A 548 -0.23 -14.99 2.10
C THR A 548 0.58 -15.12 0.82
N ARG A 549 1.85 -14.71 0.82
CA ARG A 549 2.74 -14.66 -0.37
C ARG A 549 2.81 -15.96 -1.17
N TYR A 550 2.75 -17.10 -0.49
CA TYR A 550 2.86 -18.45 -1.06
C TYR A 550 1.60 -19.30 -0.83
N ALA A 551 0.52 -18.69 -0.35
CA ALA A 551 -0.77 -19.35 -0.20
C ALA A 551 -1.38 -19.67 -1.59
N THR A 552 -2.44 -20.48 -1.64
CA THR A 552 -3.27 -20.53 -2.86
C THR A 552 -4.11 -19.25 -2.98
N ALA A 553 -4.66 -18.96 -4.17
CA ALA A 553 -5.53 -17.80 -4.35
C ALA A 553 -6.68 -17.76 -3.33
N PHE A 554 -7.39 -18.88 -3.15
CA PHE A 554 -8.44 -19.02 -2.14
C PHE A 554 -7.95 -18.71 -0.71
N HIS A 555 -6.89 -19.36 -0.22
CA HIS A 555 -6.44 -19.14 1.16
C HIS A 555 -5.88 -17.74 1.38
N ARG A 556 -5.33 -17.10 0.33
CA ARG A 556 -4.94 -15.69 0.37
C ARG A 556 -6.16 -14.80 0.57
N GLN A 557 -7.17 -14.93 -0.28
CA GLN A 557 -8.41 -14.16 -0.14
C GLN A 557 -9.10 -14.45 1.20
N GLN A 558 -9.13 -15.71 1.65
CA GLN A 558 -9.75 -16.10 2.92
C GLN A 558 -9.05 -15.43 4.11
N ALA A 559 -7.71 -15.37 4.08
CA ALA A 559 -6.93 -14.67 5.09
C ALA A 559 -7.18 -13.16 5.09
N ILE A 560 -7.26 -12.56 3.90
CA ILE A 560 -7.56 -11.13 3.73
C ILE A 560 -8.96 -10.85 4.27
N VAL A 561 -10.01 -11.49 3.77
CA VAL A 561 -11.40 -11.25 4.19
C VAL A 561 -11.60 -11.49 5.69
N SER A 562 -11.00 -12.54 6.25
CA SER A 562 -11.10 -12.80 7.69
C SER A 562 -10.49 -11.67 8.50
N TYR A 563 -9.36 -11.11 8.04
CA TYR A 563 -8.74 -9.94 8.66
C TYR A 563 -9.63 -8.69 8.51
N LEU A 564 -10.18 -8.42 7.32
CA LEU A 564 -11.08 -7.27 7.10
C LEU A 564 -12.29 -7.32 8.03
N GLN A 565 -12.96 -8.48 8.10
CA GLN A 565 -14.12 -8.69 8.97
C GLN A 565 -13.77 -8.50 10.45
N HIS A 566 -12.60 -8.99 10.87
CA HIS A 566 -12.14 -8.83 12.23
C HIS A 566 -11.84 -7.37 12.55
N THR A 567 -11.12 -6.67 11.68
CA THR A 567 -10.79 -5.24 11.85
C THR A 567 -12.05 -4.37 11.85
N ASP A 568 -13.00 -4.56 10.93
CA ASP A 568 -14.26 -3.81 10.94
C ASP A 568 -15.02 -3.95 12.27
N ILE A 569 -15.09 -5.17 12.82
CA ILE A 569 -15.88 -5.47 14.02
C ILE A 569 -15.15 -5.09 15.32
N PHE A 570 -13.84 -5.33 15.40
CA PHE A 570 -13.10 -5.26 16.67
C PHE A 570 -12.12 -4.10 16.75
N ASP A 571 -11.82 -3.40 15.66
CA ASP A 571 -10.95 -2.24 15.66
C ASP A 571 -11.75 -1.00 15.22
N THR A 572 -12.29 -1.01 14.01
CA THR A 572 -13.00 0.13 13.42
C THR A 572 -14.29 0.48 14.17
N TYR A 573 -15.14 -0.51 14.45
CA TYR A 573 -16.35 -0.26 15.24
C TYR A 573 -16.01 0.20 16.66
N GLN A 574 -15.03 -0.45 17.33
CA GLN A 574 -14.59 -0.08 18.68
C GLN A 574 -14.09 1.38 18.75
N SER A 575 -13.37 1.85 17.74
CA SER A 575 -12.83 3.21 17.70
C SER A 575 -13.80 4.27 17.16
N LEU A 576 -14.94 3.87 16.56
CA LEU A 576 -15.85 4.79 15.87
C LEU A 576 -16.29 5.99 16.73
N SER A 577 -16.73 5.77 17.97
CA SER A 577 -17.10 6.89 18.85
C SER A 577 -15.92 7.80 19.18
N LEU A 578 -14.72 7.24 19.34
CA LEU A 578 -13.51 8.02 19.63
C LEU A 578 -13.17 8.90 18.42
N LEU A 579 -13.19 8.33 17.21
CA LEU A 579 -12.99 9.07 15.97
C LEU A 579 -13.99 10.23 15.83
N LEU A 580 -15.29 9.98 16.04
CA LEU A 580 -16.32 11.03 15.96
C LEU A 580 -16.09 12.15 17.00
N VAL A 581 -15.72 11.80 18.24
CA VAL A 581 -15.41 12.75 19.30
C VAL A 581 -14.16 13.58 18.96
N THR A 582 -13.10 12.94 18.47
CA THR A 582 -11.86 13.60 18.08
C THR A 582 -12.08 14.54 16.91
N LYS A 583 -12.79 14.12 15.86
CA LYS A 583 -13.16 15.00 14.73
C LYS A 583 -14.01 16.19 15.21
N TYR A 584 -14.92 15.98 16.16
CA TYR A 584 -15.74 17.08 16.73
C TYR A 584 -14.89 18.09 17.50
N LYS A 585 -14.01 17.62 18.41
CA LYS A 585 -13.08 18.47 19.17
C LYS A 585 -12.18 19.27 18.21
N ARG A 586 -11.63 18.60 17.20
CA ARG A 586 -10.77 19.24 16.18
C ARG A 586 -11.50 20.32 15.39
N ALA A 587 -12.74 20.06 14.98
CA ALA A 587 -13.55 21.07 14.30
C ALA A 587 -13.83 22.29 15.18
N LEU A 588 -14.07 22.09 16.48
CA LEU A 588 -14.20 23.20 17.44
C LEU A 588 -12.92 24.00 17.62
N GLU A 589 -11.75 23.34 17.64
CA GLU A 589 -10.45 24.01 17.69
C GLU A 589 -10.20 24.87 16.45
N VAL A 590 -10.40 24.31 15.26
CA VAL A 590 -10.25 25.07 14.00
C VAL A 590 -11.22 26.25 13.99
N ARG A 591 -12.47 26.09 14.43
CA ARG A 591 -13.42 27.21 14.51
C ARG A 591 -12.97 28.33 15.44
N ARG A 592 -12.15 28.05 16.47
CA ARG A 592 -11.57 29.07 17.36
C ARG A 592 -10.50 29.92 16.68
N THR A 593 -9.87 29.46 15.59
CA THR A 593 -8.88 30.26 14.84
C THR A 593 -9.50 31.46 14.13
N TRP A 594 -10.83 31.59 14.10
CA TRP A 594 -11.55 32.75 13.58
C TRP A 594 -11.07 34.08 14.19
N THR A 595 -10.70 34.10 15.47
CA THR A 595 -10.15 35.32 16.11
C THR A 595 -8.78 35.68 15.54
N ALA A 596 -7.93 34.69 15.27
CA ALA A 596 -6.64 34.89 14.63
C ALA A 596 -6.81 35.35 13.18
N LEU A 597 -7.75 34.76 12.43
CA LEU A 597 -8.07 35.17 11.07
C LEU A 597 -8.47 36.66 11.01
N LYS A 598 -9.32 37.14 11.92
CA LYS A 598 -9.70 38.56 11.97
C LYS A 598 -8.50 39.49 12.18
N GLU A 599 -7.56 39.08 13.01
CA GLU A 599 -6.35 39.88 13.25
C GLU A 599 -5.45 39.89 12.01
N THR A 600 -5.31 38.77 11.31
CA THR A 600 -4.60 38.70 10.02
C THR A 600 -5.30 39.55 8.95
N MET A 601 -6.63 39.49 8.84
CA MET A 601 -7.41 40.35 7.94
C MET A 601 -7.18 41.84 8.21
N ARG A 602 -7.14 42.24 9.49
CA ARG A 602 -6.85 43.62 9.90
C ARG A 602 -5.46 44.07 9.46
N LYS A 603 -4.45 43.19 9.57
CA LYS A 603 -3.08 43.47 9.10
C LYS A 603 -2.98 43.57 7.58
N LEU A 604 -3.76 42.77 6.86
CA LEU A 604 -3.81 42.76 5.39
C LEU A 604 -4.71 43.86 4.80
N GLY A 605 -5.45 44.61 5.62
CA GLY A 605 -6.42 45.60 5.14
C GLY A 605 -7.68 45.01 4.52
N VAL A 606 -7.96 43.72 4.76
CA VAL A 606 -9.17 43.02 4.26
C VAL A 606 -10.32 43.26 5.24
N GLN A 607 -11.41 43.86 4.77
CA GLN A 607 -12.57 44.16 5.63
C GLN A 607 -13.65 43.09 5.59
N ASP A 608 -13.77 42.36 4.48
CA ASP A 608 -14.84 41.38 4.25
C ASP A 608 -14.26 40.04 3.81
N VAL A 609 -14.83 38.93 4.30
CA VAL A 609 -14.36 37.57 4.00
C VAL A 609 -14.72 37.10 2.59
N SER A 610 -15.71 37.71 1.92
CA SER A 610 -16.07 37.42 0.53
C SER A 610 -14.90 37.65 -0.44
N VAL A 611 -13.94 38.50 -0.04
CA VAL A 611 -12.69 38.72 -0.76
C VAL A 611 -11.92 37.40 -0.93
N PHE A 612 -11.95 36.47 0.03
CA PHE A 612 -11.27 35.19 -0.09
C PHE A 612 -11.89 34.26 -1.14
N GLU A 613 -13.20 34.32 -1.33
CA GLU A 613 -13.87 33.57 -2.41
C GLU A 613 -13.58 34.17 -3.78
N GLU A 614 -13.48 35.49 -3.86
CA GLU A 614 -13.04 36.20 -5.06
C GLU A 614 -11.58 35.87 -5.39
N TRP A 615 -10.69 35.90 -4.38
CA TRP A 615 -9.29 35.52 -4.50
C TRP A 615 -9.11 34.10 -5.03
N LEU A 616 -9.87 33.12 -4.52
CA LEU A 616 -9.85 31.75 -5.02
C LEU A 616 -10.25 31.67 -6.51
N LYS A 617 -11.26 32.46 -6.93
CA LYS A 617 -11.71 32.51 -8.33
C LYS A 617 -10.68 33.17 -9.23
N LEU A 618 -10.07 34.28 -8.78
CA LEU A 618 -9.01 34.99 -9.51
C LEU A 618 -7.77 34.11 -9.67
N GLU A 619 -7.32 33.46 -8.59
CA GLU A 619 -6.20 32.51 -8.63
C GLU A 619 -6.49 31.37 -9.62
N LYS A 620 -7.69 30.80 -9.57
CA LYS A 620 -8.07 29.74 -10.52
C LYS A 620 -8.10 30.22 -11.97
N ALA A 621 -8.75 31.35 -12.25
CA ALA A 621 -8.84 31.90 -13.61
C ALA A 621 -7.45 32.21 -14.18
N TYR A 622 -6.57 32.77 -13.35
CA TYR A 622 -5.17 33.00 -13.68
C TYR A 622 -4.44 31.71 -14.09
N LEU A 623 -4.59 30.65 -13.30
CA LEU A 623 -3.96 29.35 -13.56
C LEU A 623 -4.56 28.64 -14.78
N ASP A 624 -5.84 28.85 -15.07
CA ASP A 624 -6.51 28.35 -16.28
C ASP A 624 -5.93 29.05 -17.55
N GLU A 625 -5.75 30.38 -17.52
CA GLU A 625 -5.13 31.14 -18.63
C GLU A 625 -3.69 30.70 -18.94
N LEU A 626 -2.94 30.26 -17.93
CA LEU A 626 -1.56 29.77 -18.08
C LEU A 626 -1.45 28.39 -18.77
N SER A 627 -2.55 27.66 -18.92
CA SER A 627 -2.53 26.26 -19.39
C SER A 627 -2.44 26.09 -20.92
N THR A 628 -2.56 27.16 -21.69
CA THR A 628 -2.50 27.12 -23.18
C THR A 628 -1.55 28.19 -23.72
N GLU A 629 -0.43 27.77 -24.31
CA GLU A 629 0.47 28.65 -25.08
C GLU A 629 -0.23 28.98 -26.41
N PRO A 630 -0.47 30.27 -26.75
CA PRO A 630 -1.14 30.60 -28.01
C PRO A 630 -0.32 30.11 -29.21
N LEU A 631 -0.99 29.47 -30.16
CA LEU A 631 -0.37 28.89 -31.36
C LEU A 631 0.52 29.91 -32.09
N GLU A 632 0.12 31.16 -32.14
CA GLU A 632 0.88 32.25 -32.76
C GLU A 632 2.24 32.48 -32.08
N GLU A 633 2.29 32.46 -30.75
CA GLU A 633 3.54 32.64 -30.00
C GLU A 633 4.45 31.42 -30.15
N THR A 634 3.89 30.20 -30.10
CA THR A 634 4.65 28.97 -30.32
C THR A 634 5.31 28.98 -31.71
N LEU A 635 4.58 29.41 -32.74
CA LEU A 635 5.12 29.54 -34.10
C LEU A 635 6.22 30.62 -34.19
N LYS A 636 6.03 31.80 -33.56
CA LYS A 636 7.06 32.86 -33.50
C LYS A 636 8.35 32.40 -32.83
N MET A 637 8.23 31.63 -31.74
CA MET A 637 9.38 31.08 -31.02
C MET A 637 10.10 29.98 -31.81
N GLU A 638 9.36 29.10 -32.48
CA GLU A 638 9.94 28.09 -33.37
C GLU A 638 10.68 28.75 -34.54
N TYR A 639 10.07 29.75 -35.16
CA TYR A 639 10.67 30.51 -36.25
C TYR A 639 11.96 31.21 -35.82
N TYR A 640 11.92 31.94 -34.70
CA TYR A 640 13.11 32.57 -34.13
C TYR A 640 14.23 31.55 -33.84
N GLN A 641 13.92 30.43 -33.17
CA GLN A 641 14.93 29.43 -32.85
C GLN A 641 15.52 28.78 -34.12
N LYS A 642 14.73 28.61 -35.18
CA LYS A 642 15.22 28.12 -36.49
C LYS A 642 16.11 29.15 -37.19
N LEU A 643 15.83 30.43 -37.07
CA LEU A 643 16.69 31.49 -37.60
C LEU A 643 18.02 31.59 -36.85
N VAL A 644 18.03 31.49 -35.52
CA VAL A 644 19.26 31.42 -34.72
C VAL A 644 20.10 30.21 -35.14
N ASN A 645 19.46 29.04 -35.29
CA ASN A 645 20.15 27.83 -35.74
C ASN A 645 20.69 27.96 -37.18
N LEU A 646 20.00 28.72 -38.04
CA LEU A 646 20.44 28.99 -39.40
C LEU A 646 21.71 29.85 -39.39
N ASP A 647 21.73 30.91 -38.58
CA ASP A 647 22.90 31.79 -38.42
C ASP A 647 24.12 31.00 -37.87
N GLU A 648 23.92 30.16 -36.85
CA GLU A 648 24.97 29.27 -36.34
C GLU A 648 25.47 28.26 -37.40
N ALA A 649 24.56 27.69 -38.19
CA ALA A 649 24.92 26.76 -39.25
C ALA A 649 25.69 27.46 -40.39
N GLU A 650 25.33 28.70 -40.73
CA GLU A 650 26.01 29.54 -41.71
C GLU A 650 27.40 30.00 -41.22
N ALA A 651 27.52 30.37 -39.95
CA ALA A 651 28.80 30.67 -39.31
C ALA A 651 29.72 29.45 -39.29
N ARG A 652 29.20 28.26 -38.95
CA ARG A 652 29.94 27.00 -38.96
C ARG A 652 30.39 26.59 -40.36
N LEU A 653 29.52 26.74 -41.36
CA LEU A 653 29.87 26.50 -42.76
C LEU A 653 30.97 27.47 -43.22
N SER A 654 30.87 28.75 -42.85
CA SER A 654 31.87 29.77 -43.18
C SER A 654 33.22 29.49 -42.55
N ALA A 655 33.24 29.08 -41.27
CA ALA A 655 34.46 28.65 -40.58
C ALA A 655 35.12 27.45 -41.29
N LEU A 656 34.33 26.45 -41.70
CA LEU A 656 34.83 25.28 -42.44
C LEU A 656 35.31 25.63 -43.86
N ARG A 657 34.72 26.64 -44.51
CA ARG A 657 35.20 27.18 -45.81
C ARG A 657 36.52 27.92 -45.68
N GLY A 658 36.77 28.58 -44.55
CA GLY A 658 38.02 29.29 -44.26
C GLY A 658 39.25 28.41 -43.99
N VAL A 659 39.07 27.10 -43.76
CA VAL A 659 40.18 26.16 -43.55
C VAL A 659 40.82 25.78 -44.89
N VAL A 660 41.96 26.40 -45.21
CA VAL A 660 42.80 26.02 -46.36
C VAL A 660 43.83 24.99 -45.90
N THR A 661 43.74 23.76 -46.40
CA THR A 661 44.84 22.78 -46.27
C THR A 661 45.99 23.25 -47.16
N GLN A 662 47.06 23.79 -46.58
CA GLN A 662 48.29 24.02 -47.33
C GLN A 662 48.90 22.67 -47.69
N GLU A 663 48.98 22.38 -48.99
CA GLU A 663 49.75 21.24 -49.50
C GLU A 663 51.23 21.64 -49.48
N ASP A 664 52.00 21.11 -48.51
CA ASP A 664 53.47 21.14 -48.58
C ASP A 664 53.91 20.01 -49.52
N PRO A 665 54.52 20.31 -50.69
CA PRO A 665 54.94 19.30 -51.66
C PRO A 665 56.05 18.36 -51.16
N SER A 666 56.61 18.59 -49.96
CA SER A 666 57.79 17.89 -49.44
C SER A 666 57.52 16.82 -48.37
N GLN A 667 56.26 16.57 -47.95
CA GLN A 667 55.97 15.59 -46.90
C GLN A 667 55.53 14.20 -47.42
N GLN A 668 56.26 13.16 -46.97
CA GLN A 668 56.12 11.73 -47.28
C GLN A 668 54.84 11.04 -46.77
N ASN A 669 53.76 11.76 -46.42
CA ASN A 669 52.53 11.14 -45.91
C ASN A 669 51.25 11.57 -46.67
N TYR A 670 51.29 11.37 -47.99
CA TYR A 670 50.19 11.62 -48.93
C TYR A 670 48.83 11.01 -48.48
N GLN A 671 48.85 9.84 -47.85
CA GLN A 671 47.63 9.14 -47.38
C GLN A 671 46.98 9.79 -46.14
N GLU A 672 47.75 10.30 -45.19
CA GLU A 672 47.21 11.00 -44.01
C GLU A 672 46.62 12.36 -44.40
N ASN A 673 47.30 13.12 -45.28
CA ASN A 673 46.82 14.38 -45.83
C ASN A 673 45.54 14.18 -46.65
N LEU A 674 45.45 13.14 -47.49
CA LEU A 674 44.21 12.76 -48.18
C LEU A 674 43.07 12.43 -47.20
N SER A 675 43.37 11.73 -46.11
CA SER A 675 42.36 11.35 -45.11
C SER A 675 41.82 12.57 -44.33
N ALA A 676 42.69 13.53 -44.00
CA ALA A 676 42.33 14.77 -43.33
C ALA A 676 41.50 15.68 -44.25
N THR A 677 41.91 15.82 -45.52
CA THR A 677 41.16 16.57 -46.54
C THR A 677 39.79 15.94 -46.82
N ARG A 678 39.70 14.60 -46.91
CA ARG A 678 38.41 13.90 -47.05
C ARG A 678 37.49 14.08 -45.84
N ARG A 679 38.03 14.07 -44.61
CA ARG A 679 37.25 14.33 -43.38
C ARG A 679 36.72 15.76 -43.35
N LEU A 680 37.56 16.74 -43.68
CA LEU A 680 37.17 18.15 -43.76
C LEU A 680 36.09 18.36 -44.83
N GLU A 681 36.24 17.72 -45.99
CA GLU A 681 35.27 17.80 -47.09
C GLU A 681 33.93 17.11 -46.75
N THR A 682 33.98 16.02 -45.99
CA THR A 682 32.77 15.36 -45.46
C THR A 682 32.09 16.26 -44.42
N GLN A 683 32.85 16.89 -43.53
CA GLN A 683 32.31 17.86 -42.57
C GLN A 683 31.69 19.08 -43.25
N ARG A 684 32.29 19.58 -44.34
CA ARG A 684 31.71 20.64 -45.18
C ARG A 684 30.38 20.21 -45.79
N ARG A 685 30.31 19.02 -46.38
CA ARG A 685 29.06 18.47 -46.93
C ARG A 685 27.97 18.34 -45.88
N HIS A 686 28.27 17.77 -44.71
CA HIS A 686 27.32 17.69 -43.61
C HIS A 686 26.86 19.08 -43.11
N ALA A 687 27.77 20.05 -43.05
CA ALA A 687 27.42 21.42 -42.67
C ALA A 687 26.52 22.11 -43.72
N MET A 688 26.76 21.89 -45.01
CA MET A 688 25.90 22.37 -46.10
C MET A 688 24.51 21.74 -46.02
N GLU A 689 24.43 20.42 -45.91
CA GLU A 689 23.16 19.70 -45.80
C GLU A 689 22.36 20.10 -44.56
N LEU A 690 23.03 20.31 -43.42
CA LEU A 690 22.39 20.79 -42.19
C LEU A 690 21.83 22.21 -42.38
N ARG A 691 22.61 23.10 -42.98
CA ARG A 691 22.20 24.48 -43.29
C ARG A 691 20.98 24.49 -44.22
N ASP A 692 20.99 23.69 -45.28
CA ASP A 692 19.89 23.63 -46.25
C ASP A 692 18.61 23.01 -45.64
N LYS A 693 18.75 21.99 -44.79
CA LYS A 693 17.62 21.44 -44.01
C LYS A 693 17.01 22.48 -43.06
N ILE A 694 17.83 23.28 -42.38
CA ILE A 694 17.35 24.34 -41.49
C ILE A 694 16.70 25.46 -42.31
N LEU A 695 17.27 25.83 -43.46
CA LEU A 695 16.71 26.84 -44.36
C LEU A 695 15.32 26.44 -44.87
N LEU A 696 15.12 25.18 -45.26
CA LEU A 696 13.80 24.69 -45.68
C LEU A 696 12.77 24.78 -44.54
N ALA A 697 13.17 24.46 -43.31
CA ALA A 697 12.30 24.60 -42.14
C ALA A 697 11.98 26.08 -41.83
N VAL A 698 12.93 26.99 -42.03
CA VAL A 698 12.71 28.44 -41.92
C VAL A 698 11.71 28.92 -42.97
N GLN A 699 11.84 28.48 -44.23
CA GLN A 699 10.93 28.85 -45.33
C GLN A 699 9.52 28.29 -45.15
N ASP A 700 9.38 27.07 -44.62
CA ASP A 700 8.08 26.50 -44.28
C ASP A 700 7.36 27.34 -43.21
N LEU A 701 8.09 27.76 -42.18
CA LEU A 701 7.57 28.64 -41.14
C LEU A 701 7.24 30.05 -41.67
N GLU A 702 8.06 30.59 -42.59
CA GLU A 702 7.77 31.87 -43.29
C GLU A 702 6.43 31.81 -44.03
N MET A 703 6.15 30.70 -44.74
CA MET A 703 4.86 30.51 -45.41
C MET A 703 3.69 30.35 -44.42
N ARG A 704 3.87 29.57 -43.37
CA ARG A 704 2.83 29.30 -42.37
C ARG A 704 2.45 30.53 -41.54
N MET A 705 3.40 31.46 -41.38
CA MET A 705 3.22 32.70 -40.60
C MET A 705 2.98 33.95 -41.48
N ASP A 706 2.93 33.82 -42.81
CA ASP A 706 2.85 34.93 -43.77
C ASP A 706 3.96 36.00 -43.59
N VAL A 707 5.18 35.56 -43.29
CA VAL A 707 6.34 36.44 -43.12
C VAL A 707 6.90 36.82 -44.48
N ARG A 708 6.78 38.10 -44.84
CA ARG A 708 7.24 38.64 -46.13
C ARG A 708 8.75 38.89 -46.19
N ASP A 709 9.29 39.43 -45.10
CA ASP A 709 10.70 39.73 -44.93
C ASP A 709 11.25 38.92 -43.75
N ARG A 710 12.32 38.15 -44.02
CA ARG A 710 12.96 37.31 -42.99
C ARG A 710 13.44 38.15 -41.82
N TRP A 711 13.16 37.71 -40.60
CA TRP A 711 13.63 38.41 -39.41
C TRP A 711 15.15 38.32 -39.29
N THR A 712 15.79 39.45 -39.01
CA THR A 712 17.24 39.56 -38.83
C THR A 712 17.56 40.20 -37.49
N PRO A 713 18.73 39.92 -36.89
CA PRO A 713 19.17 40.59 -35.67
C PRO A 713 19.06 42.12 -35.79
N GLY A 714 18.22 42.72 -34.94
CA GLY A 714 17.99 44.18 -34.91
C GLY A 714 16.64 44.65 -35.44
N CYS A 715 15.81 43.80 -36.06
CA CYS A 715 14.40 44.15 -36.34
C CYS A 715 13.52 43.98 -35.09
N THR A 716 12.35 44.63 -35.08
CA THR A 716 11.41 44.61 -33.96
C THR A 716 10.92 43.20 -33.65
N GLU A 717 10.56 42.45 -34.67
CA GLU A 717 10.02 41.09 -34.59
C GLU A 717 11.05 40.09 -34.06
N TRP A 718 12.34 40.28 -34.41
CA TRP A 718 13.44 39.49 -33.88
C TRP A 718 13.60 39.70 -32.37
N SER A 719 13.59 40.96 -31.93
CA SER A 719 13.74 41.31 -30.51
C SER A 719 12.56 40.80 -29.68
N GLU A 720 11.33 40.98 -30.16
CA GLU A 720 10.12 40.47 -29.49
C GLU A 720 10.14 38.93 -29.36
N ALA A 721 10.52 38.22 -30.42
CA ALA A 721 10.60 36.76 -30.38
C ALA A 721 11.77 36.26 -29.52
N ALA A 722 12.88 37.00 -29.46
CA ALA A 722 13.98 36.71 -28.53
C ALA A 722 13.53 36.76 -27.07
N VAL A 723 12.72 37.77 -26.72
CA VAL A 723 12.13 37.92 -25.37
C VAL A 723 11.18 36.74 -25.07
N LEU A 724 10.34 36.34 -26.02
CA LEU A 724 9.46 35.18 -25.87
C LEU A 724 10.26 33.89 -25.60
N VAL A 725 11.31 33.63 -26.37
CA VAL A 725 12.17 32.44 -26.18
C VAL A 725 12.93 32.48 -24.86
N ALA A 726 13.41 33.64 -24.42
CA ALA A 726 14.05 33.81 -23.11
C ALA A 726 13.07 33.50 -21.96
N ASN A 727 11.83 34.02 -22.04
CA ASN A 727 10.76 33.71 -21.10
C ASN A 727 10.41 32.22 -21.07
N ARG A 728 10.32 31.56 -22.24
CA ARG A 728 10.07 30.11 -22.33
C ARG A 728 11.19 29.27 -21.71
N ARG A 729 12.45 29.69 -21.88
CA ARG A 729 13.61 29.03 -21.25
C ARG A 729 13.55 29.14 -19.72
N TYR A 730 13.18 30.32 -19.21
CA TYR A 730 12.93 30.53 -17.78
C TYR A 730 11.81 29.64 -17.24
N GLN A 731 10.65 29.63 -17.91
CA GLN A 731 9.51 28.79 -17.52
C GLN A 731 9.86 27.30 -17.50
N ARG A 732 10.55 26.79 -18.53
CA ARG A 732 11.01 25.38 -18.55
C ARG A 732 12.01 25.05 -17.44
N ALA A 733 12.88 25.99 -17.07
CA ALA A 733 13.81 25.82 -15.97
C ALA A 733 13.06 25.74 -14.63
N LEU A 734 12.03 26.57 -14.46
CA LEU A 734 11.13 26.58 -13.31
C LEU A 734 10.30 25.28 -13.22
N ASP A 735 9.68 24.83 -14.33
CA ASP A 735 8.90 23.58 -14.40
C ASP A 735 9.76 22.37 -14.01
N LYS A 736 11.00 22.34 -14.49
CA LYS A 736 11.97 21.29 -14.16
C LYS A 736 12.39 21.33 -12.69
N LEU A 737 12.58 22.52 -12.12
CA LEU A 737 12.89 22.69 -10.70
C LEU A 737 11.72 22.22 -9.82
N GLN A 738 10.49 22.63 -10.14
CA GLN A 738 9.26 22.21 -9.47
C GLN A 738 9.07 20.67 -9.56
N GLY A 739 9.24 20.08 -10.75
CA GLY A 739 9.13 18.63 -10.95
C GLY A 739 10.16 17.82 -10.14
N LEU A 740 11.36 18.37 -9.90
CA LEU A 740 12.38 17.73 -9.07
C LEU A 740 12.11 17.90 -7.56
N ALA A 741 11.60 19.05 -7.15
CA ALA A 741 11.23 19.32 -5.75
C ALA A 741 10.04 18.44 -5.32
N THR A 742 8.95 18.42 -6.11
CA THR A 742 7.73 17.60 -5.87
C THR A 742 8.03 16.10 -5.73
N LYS A 743 8.93 15.57 -6.55
CA LYS A 743 9.34 14.16 -6.51
C LYS A 743 10.25 13.81 -5.33
N CYS A 744 10.85 14.80 -4.68
CA CYS A 744 11.64 14.60 -3.47
C CYS A 744 10.80 14.73 -2.20
N ALA A 745 9.80 15.60 -2.24
CA ALA A 745 8.76 15.78 -1.24
C ALA A 745 7.96 14.50 -0.94
N SER A 746 7.48 13.81 -1.97
CA SER A 746 6.73 12.54 -1.84
C SER A 746 7.56 11.37 -1.30
N ILE A 747 8.89 11.47 -1.26
CA ILE A 747 9.79 10.40 -0.82
C ILE A 747 10.51 10.87 0.45
N LEU A 748 9.80 10.92 1.57
CA LEU A 748 10.34 11.42 2.82
C LEU A 748 11.59 10.64 3.30
N LEU A 749 12.63 11.43 3.56
CA LEU A 749 13.79 11.26 4.45
C LEU A 749 14.95 10.30 4.16
N LYS A 750 14.82 9.16 3.47
CA LYS A 750 16.00 8.27 3.25
C LYS A 750 16.82 8.55 1.99
N ARG A 751 16.32 9.36 1.04
CA ARG A 751 16.99 9.60 -0.27
C ARG A 751 17.38 11.05 -0.58
N PHE A 752 17.15 12.00 0.32
CA PHE A 752 17.44 13.43 0.10
C PHE A 752 18.92 13.68 -0.27
N LYS A 753 19.86 12.91 0.28
CA LYS A 753 21.31 13.04 -0.02
C LYS A 753 21.70 12.61 -1.45
N ALA A 754 20.94 11.72 -2.11
CA ALA A 754 21.31 11.20 -3.43
C ALA A 754 20.79 12.09 -4.58
N ARG A 755 19.72 12.86 -4.36
CA ARG A 755 19.09 13.73 -5.37
C ARG A 755 19.42 15.22 -5.23
N SER A 756 20.10 15.64 -4.15
CA SER A 756 20.48 17.04 -3.90
C SER A 756 21.25 17.68 -5.05
N ARG A 757 22.08 16.92 -5.78
CA ARG A 757 22.81 17.44 -6.96
C ARG A 757 21.90 17.84 -8.10
N ALA A 758 20.85 17.06 -8.38
CA ALA A 758 19.93 17.36 -9.49
C ALA A 758 19.11 18.63 -9.22
N ILE A 759 18.64 18.80 -7.97
CA ILE A 759 17.95 20.02 -7.55
C ILE A 759 18.91 21.22 -7.58
N LYS A 760 20.14 21.10 -7.06
CA LYS A 760 21.13 22.18 -7.15
C LYS A 760 21.42 22.61 -8.59
N THR A 761 21.59 21.67 -9.51
CA THR A 761 21.74 21.98 -10.95
C THR A 761 20.48 22.61 -11.54
N ALA A 762 19.28 22.22 -11.10
CA ALA A 762 18.05 22.87 -11.54
C ALA A 762 17.92 24.30 -11.01
N ILE A 763 18.34 24.56 -9.76
CA ILE A 763 18.44 25.91 -9.19
C ILE A 763 19.44 26.76 -9.98
N GLU A 764 20.61 26.23 -10.32
CA GLU A 764 21.59 26.91 -11.16
C GLU A 764 21.02 27.25 -12.54
N GLN A 765 20.30 26.31 -13.18
CA GLN A 765 19.63 26.52 -14.47
C GLN A 765 18.53 27.58 -14.38
N TYR A 766 17.74 27.55 -13.31
CA TYR A 766 16.73 28.55 -13.02
C TYR A 766 17.37 29.93 -12.82
N ASN A 767 18.37 30.06 -11.95
CA ASN A 767 19.05 31.32 -11.66
C ASN A 767 19.74 31.91 -12.89
N ALA A 768 20.33 31.06 -13.75
CA ALA A 768 20.91 31.50 -15.01
C ALA A 768 19.86 32.02 -16.00
N ALA A 769 18.70 31.34 -16.10
CA ALA A 769 17.61 31.79 -16.95
C ALA A 769 16.93 33.06 -16.40
N ALA A 770 16.78 33.15 -15.08
CA ALA A 770 16.24 34.30 -14.35
C ALA A 770 17.08 35.57 -14.57
N ALA A 771 18.42 35.44 -14.58
CA ALA A 771 19.33 36.55 -14.84
C ALA A 771 19.35 37.00 -16.31
N ALA A 772 18.93 36.14 -17.24
CA ALA A 772 18.95 36.40 -18.68
C ALA A 772 17.69 37.12 -19.21
N LEU A 773 16.71 37.39 -18.34
CA LEU A 773 15.50 38.15 -18.69
C LEU A 773 15.78 39.66 -18.74
N GLU A 774 15.03 40.40 -19.55
CA GLU A 774 15.16 41.87 -19.65
C GLU A 774 15.00 42.58 -18.30
N VAL A 775 14.12 42.04 -17.45
CA VAL A 775 14.04 42.36 -16.02
C VAL A 775 14.58 41.15 -15.26
N PRO A 776 15.83 41.19 -14.75
CA PRO A 776 16.41 40.10 -13.99
C PRO A 776 15.54 39.73 -12.79
N ARG A 777 15.37 38.43 -12.53
CA ARG A 777 14.59 37.93 -11.38
C ARG A 777 15.50 37.57 -10.22
N GLU A 778 14.93 37.59 -9.02
CA GLU A 778 15.67 37.21 -7.82
C GLU A 778 16.11 35.73 -7.89
N PRO A 779 17.37 35.45 -7.55
CA PRO A 779 17.87 34.10 -7.54
C PRO A 779 17.28 33.32 -6.37
N LEU A 780 16.95 32.05 -6.61
CA LEU A 780 16.51 31.15 -5.56
C LEU A 780 17.71 30.46 -4.89
N SER A 781 17.71 30.45 -3.57
CA SER A 781 18.63 29.66 -2.76
C SER A 781 18.12 28.23 -2.53
N TRP A 782 19.01 27.37 -2.04
CA TRP A 782 18.64 26.01 -1.67
C TRP A 782 17.67 26.01 -0.49
N GLU A 783 17.93 26.86 0.50
CA GLU A 783 17.11 27.02 1.69
C GLU A 783 15.71 27.49 1.32
N GLU A 784 15.57 28.51 0.45
CA GLU A 784 14.26 28.97 -0.02
C GLU A 784 13.51 27.88 -0.79
N VAL A 785 14.16 27.10 -1.66
CA VAL A 785 13.47 26.00 -2.39
C VAL A 785 12.97 24.89 -1.45
N VAL A 786 13.59 24.73 -0.29
CA VAL A 786 13.15 23.80 0.76
C VAL A 786 12.08 24.43 1.68
N ASP A 787 12.17 25.74 1.90
CA ASP A 787 11.37 26.52 2.87
C ASP A 787 10.12 27.17 2.26
N TYR A 788 10.07 27.40 0.93
CA TYR A 788 8.82 27.60 0.19
C TYR A 788 7.94 26.44 0.58
N THR A 789 6.92 26.72 1.38
CA THR A 789 6.10 25.79 2.13
C THR A 789 5.38 24.84 1.17
N PHE A 790 6.15 23.86 0.72
CA PHE A 790 5.87 22.76 -0.19
C PHE A 790 5.01 23.06 -1.43
N LEU A 791 5.71 23.47 -2.50
CA LEU A 791 5.44 23.18 -3.92
C LEU A 791 4.33 23.97 -4.64
N SER A 792 3.35 24.52 -3.91
CA SER A 792 2.24 25.29 -4.51
C SER A 792 2.69 26.61 -5.14
N ASP A 793 3.74 27.23 -4.61
CA ASP A 793 4.14 28.59 -4.97
C ASP A 793 4.95 28.67 -6.27
N PHE A 794 5.43 27.53 -6.79
CA PHE A 794 6.14 27.49 -8.07
C PHE A 794 5.26 27.89 -9.25
N ASP A 795 3.96 27.58 -9.20
CA ASP A 795 3.02 27.97 -10.25
C ASP A 795 2.77 29.49 -10.26
N LEU A 796 2.99 30.18 -9.13
CA LEU A 796 2.92 31.64 -9.00
C LEU A 796 4.18 32.34 -9.53
N LEU A 797 5.32 31.64 -9.50
CA LEU A 797 6.58 32.09 -10.10
C LEU A 797 6.57 31.96 -11.64
N ARG A 798 5.60 31.23 -12.23
CA ARG A 798 5.42 31.22 -13.68
C ARG A 798 4.99 32.62 -14.08
N THR A 799 5.88 33.31 -14.79
CA THR A 799 5.59 34.62 -15.38
C THR A 799 4.33 34.52 -16.21
N SER A 800 3.27 35.16 -15.73
CA SER A 800 2.20 35.59 -16.63
C SER A 800 2.61 36.88 -17.31
N ARG A 801 1.80 37.24 -18.29
CA ARG A 801 1.79 38.52 -19.01
C ARG A 801 1.45 39.71 -18.09
N ARG A 802 1.23 39.49 -16.79
CA ARG A 802 0.80 40.48 -15.77
C ARG A 802 1.62 40.34 -14.48
N ASP A 803 1.89 41.44 -13.80
CA ASP A 803 2.58 41.42 -12.51
C ASP A 803 1.61 41.06 -11.37
N ILE A 804 1.45 39.76 -11.11
CA ILE A 804 0.56 39.25 -10.06
C ILE A 804 1.14 39.38 -8.65
N LEU A 805 2.42 39.74 -8.48
CA LEU A 805 3.03 39.86 -7.15
C LEU A 805 2.38 40.98 -6.34
N THR A 806 1.64 41.88 -6.96
CA THR A 806 0.88 42.93 -6.26
C THR A 806 -0.52 42.49 -5.82
N GLU A 807 -0.99 41.33 -6.29
CA GLU A 807 -2.31 40.81 -5.97
C GLU A 807 -2.36 40.18 -4.57
N GLY A 808 -3.42 40.48 -3.81
CA GLY A 808 -3.55 40.01 -2.42
C GLY A 808 -3.53 38.49 -2.27
N TRP A 809 -4.06 37.75 -3.25
CA TRP A 809 -4.08 36.28 -3.26
C TRP A 809 -2.72 35.65 -3.62
N ALA A 810 -1.83 36.41 -4.28
CA ALA A 810 -0.48 35.97 -4.63
C ALA A 810 0.56 36.27 -3.52
N GLN A 811 0.15 36.96 -2.45
CA GLN A 811 0.99 37.23 -1.28
C GLN A 811 0.92 36.08 -0.26
N PRO A 812 2.06 35.65 0.34
CA PRO A 812 2.08 34.54 1.30
C PRO A 812 1.07 34.69 2.46
N ALA A 813 1.04 35.86 3.09
CA ALA A 813 0.11 36.15 4.18
C ALA A 813 -1.36 36.16 3.72
N GLY A 814 -1.63 36.56 2.48
CA GLY A 814 -2.96 36.50 1.89
C GLY A 814 -3.44 35.07 1.64
N ARG A 815 -2.54 34.19 1.15
CA ARG A 815 -2.81 32.74 0.99
C ARG A 815 -3.07 32.06 2.32
N GLU A 816 -2.24 32.32 3.33
CA GLU A 816 -2.43 31.75 4.66
C GLU A 816 -3.77 32.16 5.27
N ALA A 817 -4.15 33.44 5.12
CA ALA A 817 -5.45 33.93 5.55
C ALA A 817 -6.61 33.27 4.79
N MET A 818 -6.48 33.11 3.47
CA MET A 818 -7.47 32.43 2.62
C MET A 818 -7.62 30.95 3.01
N ASP A 819 -6.52 30.23 3.22
CA ASP A 819 -6.52 28.83 3.62
C ASP A 819 -7.14 28.64 5.00
N ASN A 820 -6.83 29.52 5.95
CA ASN A 820 -7.45 29.52 7.27
C ASN A 820 -8.96 29.80 7.17
N TYR A 821 -9.39 30.74 6.32
CA TYR A 821 -10.81 30.99 6.04
C TYR A 821 -11.53 29.73 5.52
N PHE A 822 -11.01 29.09 4.47
CA PHE A 822 -11.62 27.87 3.93
C PHE A 822 -11.59 26.70 4.92
N LYS A 823 -10.51 26.53 5.70
CA LYS A 823 -10.45 25.55 6.79
C LYS A 823 -11.53 25.78 7.85
N ILE A 824 -11.83 27.04 8.20
CA ILE A 824 -12.92 27.35 9.14
C ILE A 824 -14.29 27.02 8.53
N LEU A 825 -14.51 27.28 7.23
CA LEU A 825 -15.74 26.86 6.55
C LEU A 825 -15.89 25.33 6.58
N ARG A 826 -14.83 24.59 6.24
CA ARG A 826 -14.78 23.13 6.32
C ARG A 826 -15.00 22.61 7.74
N ALA A 827 -14.51 23.30 8.77
CA ALA A 827 -14.78 22.96 10.17
C ALA A 827 -16.26 23.12 10.55
N ASN A 828 -16.95 24.13 10.02
CA ASN A 828 -18.39 24.29 10.23
C ASN A 828 -19.19 23.18 9.53
N GLU A 829 -18.77 22.78 8.32
CA GLU A 829 -19.35 21.63 7.61
C GLU A 829 -19.12 20.31 8.37
N GLU A 830 -17.92 20.12 8.93
CA GLU A 830 -17.60 18.95 9.75
C GLU A 830 -18.53 18.85 10.96
N ILE A 831 -18.77 19.95 11.67
CA ILE A 831 -19.73 19.98 12.79
C ILE A 831 -21.14 19.60 12.31
N LYS A 832 -21.61 20.16 11.19
CA LYS A 832 -22.93 19.81 10.63
C LYS A 832 -23.02 18.32 10.30
N ARG A 833 -21.98 17.77 9.67
CA ARG A 833 -21.89 16.35 9.33
C ARG A 833 -21.89 15.46 10.58
N LEU A 834 -21.08 15.78 11.58
CA LEU A 834 -21.03 15.03 12.83
C LEU A 834 -22.36 15.10 13.61
N ASN A 835 -23.08 16.23 13.52
CA ASN A 835 -24.43 16.36 14.08
C ASN A 835 -25.47 15.46 13.42
N ILE A 836 -25.17 14.88 12.26
CA ILE A 836 -25.98 13.85 11.59
C ILE A 836 -25.43 12.45 11.92
N GLU A 837 -24.12 12.24 11.78
CA GLU A 837 -23.46 10.95 11.97
C GLU A 837 -23.62 10.41 13.42
N ILE A 838 -23.54 11.28 14.44
CA ILE A 838 -23.66 10.89 15.84
C ILE A 838 -25.08 10.35 16.15
N PRO A 839 -26.18 11.07 15.85
CA PRO A 839 -27.53 10.51 15.99
C PRO A 839 -27.74 9.21 15.23
N ARG A 840 -27.24 9.07 14.00
CA ARG A 840 -27.33 7.82 13.23
C ARG A 840 -26.70 6.66 13.99
N PHE A 841 -25.49 6.85 14.51
CA PHE A 841 -24.78 5.82 15.26
C PHE A 841 -25.45 5.48 16.60
N VAL A 842 -25.92 6.47 17.35
CA VAL A 842 -26.69 6.25 18.59
C VAL A 842 -27.96 5.44 18.30
N THR A 843 -28.67 5.81 17.25
CA THR A 843 -29.91 5.13 16.83
C THR A 843 -29.64 3.70 16.39
N TYR A 844 -28.58 3.49 15.61
CA TYR A 844 -28.12 2.16 15.21
C TYR A 844 -27.88 1.25 16.42
N MET A 845 -27.14 1.72 17.44
CA MET A 845 -26.86 0.90 18.63
C MET A 845 -28.13 0.43 19.34
N ARG A 846 -29.12 1.33 19.49
CA ARG A 846 -30.42 1.02 20.09
C ARG A 846 -31.18 -0.01 19.25
N ASP A 847 -31.34 0.28 17.96
CA ASP A 847 -32.18 -0.50 17.05
C ASP A 847 -31.60 -1.89 16.79
N GLU A 848 -30.29 -1.96 16.59
CA GLU A 848 -29.55 -3.20 16.36
C GLU A 848 -29.61 -4.11 17.59
N GLU A 849 -29.40 -3.56 18.79
CA GLU A 849 -29.53 -4.34 20.03
C GLU A 849 -30.95 -4.88 20.20
N ALA A 850 -31.96 -4.03 20.02
CA ALA A 850 -33.35 -4.45 20.12
C ALA A 850 -33.73 -5.49 19.06
N PHE A 851 -33.30 -5.29 17.81
CA PHE A 851 -33.55 -6.21 16.69
C PHE A 851 -32.96 -7.59 16.99
N LEU A 852 -31.68 -7.66 17.37
CA LEU A 852 -31.01 -8.93 17.62
C LEU A 852 -31.62 -9.69 18.80
N ARG A 853 -32.07 -9.01 19.87
CA ARG A 853 -32.80 -9.65 20.98
C ARG A 853 -34.12 -10.28 20.52
N ARG A 854 -34.89 -9.59 19.65
CA ARG A 854 -36.14 -10.13 19.10
C ARG A 854 -35.86 -11.31 18.17
N GLN A 855 -34.85 -11.21 17.31
CA GLN A 855 -34.48 -12.27 16.39
C GLN A 855 -33.96 -13.51 17.14
N GLU A 856 -33.22 -13.33 18.23
CA GLU A 856 -32.80 -14.44 19.09
C GLU A 856 -33.99 -15.27 19.57
N GLU A 857 -35.04 -14.62 20.09
CA GLU A 857 -36.25 -15.32 20.56
C GLU A 857 -37.04 -15.96 19.41
N ARG A 858 -37.16 -15.26 18.28
CA ARG A 858 -37.84 -15.81 17.09
C ARG A 858 -37.13 -17.05 16.56
N VAL A 859 -35.80 -16.98 16.40
CA VAL A 859 -34.98 -18.09 15.90
C VAL A 859 -35.02 -19.27 16.88
N ARG A 860 -35.08 -19.00 18.18
CA ARG A 860 -35.27 -20.05 19.21
C ARG A 860 -36.55 -20.85 18.97
N LEU A 861 -37.65 -20.17 18.71
CA LEU A 861 -38.96 -20.79 18.48
C LEU A 861 -39.03 -21.52 17.13
N GLU A 862 -38.44 -20.97 16.07
CA GLU A 862 -38.56 -21.50 14.70
C GLU A 862 -37.50 -22.56 14.33
N HIS A 863 -36.28 -22.42 14.86
CA HIS A 863 -35.11 -23.18 14.43
C HIS A 863 -34.36 -23.89 15.57
N GLY A 864 -34.83 -23.74 16.81
CA GLY A 864 -34.27 -24.39 18.00
C GLY A 864 -33.12 -23.63 18.66
N ASP A 865 -32.72 -24.11 19.85
CA ASP A 865 -31.78 -23.44 20.73
C ASP A 865 -30.36 -23.32 20.16
N ALA A 866 -29.91 -24.30 19.37
CA ALA A 866 -28.54 -24.34 18.88
C ALA A 866 -28.22 -23.19 17.91
N LEU A 867 -29.12 -22.91 16.96
CA LEU A 867 -28.98 -21.76 16.05
C LEU A 867 -29.25 -20.44 16.78
N ALA A 868 -30.24 -20.40 17.68
CA ALA A 868 -30.53 -19.21 18.48
C ALA A 868 -29.32 -18.78 19.34
N TYR A 869 -28.58 -19.75 19.88
CA TYR A 869 -27.36 -19.47 20.62
C TYR A 869 -26.27 -18.83 19.75
N GLN A 870 -26.14 -19.21 18.47
CA GLN A 870 -25.23 -18.50 17.56
C GLN A 870 -25.68 -17.06 17.30
N VAL A 871 -27.00 -16.80 17.26
CA VAL A 871 -27.53 -15.43 17.22
C VAL A 871 -27.20 -14.67 18.51
N THR A 872 -27.25 -15.32 19.67
CA THR A 872 -26.79 -14.75 20.96
C THR A 872 -25.31 -14.34 20.87
N LEU A 873 -24.42 -15.22 20.40
CA LEU A 873 -23.00 -14.92 20.23
C LEU A 873 -22.76 -13.75 19.27
N TYR A 874 -23.49 -13.74 18.15
CA TYR A 874 -23.44 -12.63 17.19
C TYR A 874 -23.89 -11.31 17.85
N ARG A 875 -24.99 -11.32 18.61
CA ARG A 875 -25.48 -10.15 19.36
C ARG A 875 -24.47 -9.62 20.37
N GLU A 876 -23.85 -10.51 21.14
CA GLU A 876 -22.83 -10.15 22.12
C GLU A 876 -21.59 -9.57 21.47
N GLN A 877 -21.19 -10.08 20.30
CA GLN A 877 -20.10 -9.53 19.52
C GLN A 877 -20.43 -8.10 19.01
N GLN A 878 -21.60 -7.89 18.42
CA GLN A 878 -22.03 -6.58 17.91
C GLN A 878 -22.20 -5.55 19.03
N GLY A 879 -22.68 -5.97 20.21
CA GLY A 879 -22.91 -5.09 21.36
C GLY A 879 -21.68 -4.85 22.24
N ARG A 880 -20.56 -5.53 22.00
CA ARG A 880 -19.40 -5.61 22.90
C ARG A 880 -18.86 -4.25 23.36
N PHE A 881 -18.93 -3.25 22.49
CA PHE A 881 -18.33 -1.93 22.73
C PHE A 881 -19.37 -0.82 22.99
N ASN A 882 -20.67 -1.16 22.99
CA ASN A 882 -21.74 -0.16 23.03
C ASN A 882 -21.69 0.71 24.31
N ASP A 883 -21.35 0.14 25.46
CA ASP A 883 -21.28 0.93 26.70
C ASP A 883 -20.15 1.97 26.66
N GLY A 884 -19.00 1.62 26.08
CA GLY A 884 -17.91 2.56 25.85
C GLY A 884 -18.27 3.66 24.86
N HIS A 885 -19.02 3.32 23.80
CA HIS A 885 -19.56 4.32 22.87
C HIS A 885 -20.52 5.29 23.56
N ARG A 886 -21.48 4.76 24.34
CA ARG A 886 -22.46 5.56 25.08
C ARG A 886 -21.78 6.53 26.05
N TYR A 887 -20.76 6.05 26.77
CA TYR A 887 -19.97 6.87 27.69
C TYR A 887 -19.28 8.05 26.97
N ARG A 888 -18.53 7.78 25.89
CA ARG A 888 -17.80 8.81 25.14
C ARG A 888 -18.74 9.85 24.51
N LEU A 889 -19.87 9.42 23.96
CA LEU A 889 -20.87 10.32 23.38
C LEU A 889 -21.59 11.17 24.45
N LEU A 890 -21.87 10.59 25.63
CA LEU A 890 -22.42 11.35 26.75
C LEU A 890 -21.42 12.41 27.26
N ALA A 891 -20.13 12.08 27.31
CA ALA A 891 -19.09 13.05 27.64
C ALA A 891 -19.03 14.18 26.59
N LEU A 892 -19.10 13.85 25.30
CA LEU A 892 -19.14 14.84 24.22
C LEU A 892 -20.33 15.81 24.35
N SER A 893 -21.50 15.32 24.75
CA SER A 893 -22.70 16.17 24.91
C SER A 893 -22.53 17.28 25.96
N LYS A 894 -21.56 17.13 26.87
CA LYS A 894 -21.23 18.11 27.92
C LYS A 894 -20.14 19.10 27.49
N LEU A 895 -19.53 18.92 26.31
CA LEU A 895 -18.43 19.75 25.82
C LEU A 895 -18.92 21.14 25.40
N PRO A 896 -18.26 22.23 25.84
CA PRO A 896 -18.60 23.58 25.38
C PRO A 896 -18.46 23.72 23.86
N GLY A 897 -19.55 24.09 23.18
CA GLY A 897 -19.60 24.24 21.74
C GLY A 897 -20.18 23.04 20.99
N PHE A 898 -20.54 21.95 21.69
CA PHE A 898 -21.38 20.90 21.13
C PHE A 898 -22.77 21.44 20.79
N THR A 899 -23.25 21.15 19.58
CA THR A 899 -24.54 21.61 19.05
C THR A 899 -25.39 20.46 18.48
N GLY A 900 -24.87 19.23 18.52
CA GLY A 900 -25.56 18.05 18.03
C GLY A 900 -26.56 17.47 19.03
N SER A 901 -27.02 16.26 18.72
CA SER A 901 -27.89 15.47 19.59
C SER A 901 -27.28 14.11 19.85
N ILE A 902 -27.46 13.62 21.09
CA ILE A 902 -27.19 12.23 21.46
C ILE A 902 -28.49 11.46 21.71
N MET A 903 -29.63 12.03 21.32
CA MET A 903 -30.92 11.36 21.39
C MET A 903 -31.08 10.43 20.17
N PRO A 904 -31.53 9.19 20.37
CA PRO A 904 -31.92 8.32 19.27
C PRO A 904 -33.03 8.95 18.39
N GLY A 905 -32.91 8.82 17.07
CA GLY A 905 -33.93 9.25 16.11
C GLY A 905 -34.81 8.10 15.60
N VAL A 906 -35.48 8.34 14.47
CA VAL A 906 -36.29 7.35 13.74
C VAL A 906 -35.54 6.98 12.46
N PRO A 907 -35.16 5.71 12.23
CA PRO A 907 -34.51 5.31 10.99
C PRO A 907 -35.46 5.37 9.80
N VAL A 908 -34.92 5.71 8.62
CA VAL A 908 -35.65 5.64 7.35
C VAL A 908 -36.02 4.20 7.03
N ASP A 909 -35.09 3.26 7.25
CA ASP A 909 -35.37 1.84 7.16
C ASP A 909 -35.99 1.31 8.45
N LYS A 910 -37.30 1.02 8.40
CA LYS A 910 -38.07 0.57 9.55
C LYS A 910 -37.93 -0.92 9.85
N GLN A 911 -37.17 -1.70 9.07
CA GLN A 911 -37.03 -3.14 9.28
C GLN A 911 -36.43 -3.49 10.65
N ARG A 912 -35.60 -2.61 11.24
CA ARG A 912 -34.98 -2.83 12.56
C ARG A 912 -35.77 -2.26 13.72
N LEU A 913 -36.74 -1.39 13.45
CA LEU A 913 -37.59 -0.81 14.50
C LEU A 913 -38.42 -1.89 15.20
N ALA A 914 -38.43 -1.85 16.52
CA ALA A 914 -39.35 -2.65 17.31
C ALA A 914 -40.65 -1.88 17.52
N GLU A 915 -41.78 -2.56 17.49
CA GLU A 915 -43.00 -2.05 18.11
C GLU A 915 -42.77 -1.91 19.63
N GLY A 916 -43.00 -0.72 20.19
CA GLY A 916 -42.98 -0.49 21.64
C GLY A 916 -41.62 -0.14 22.29
N VAL A 917 -40.52 0.02 21.54
CA VAL A 917 -39.27 0.57 22.11
C VAL A 917 -39.42 2.09 22.33
N PRO A 918 -39.17 2.62 23.55
CA PRO A 918 -39.28 4.05 23.81
C PRO A 918 -38.38 4.86 22.86
N GLN A 919 -38.99 5.74 22.07
CA GLN A 919 -38.27 6.58 21.13
C GLN A 919 -37.39 7.65 21.81
N SER A 920 -37.63 7.93 23.10
CA SER A 920 -37.12 9.12 23.79
C SER A 920 -36.23 8.83 25.00
N GLN A 921 -35.54 7.70 25.06
CA GLN A 921 -34.60 7.41 26.16
C GLN A 921 -33.17 7.81 25.78
N LEU A 922 -32.54 8.57 26.68
CA LEU A 922 -31.12 8.87 26.60
C LEU A 922 -30.30 7.57 26.62
N PRO A 923 -29.12 7.54 25.97
CA PRO A 923 -28.21 6.40 26.08
C PRO A 923 -27.93 6.08 27.56
N HIS A 924 -28.35 4.90 28.01
CA HIS A 924 -28.10 4.44 29.37
C HIS A 924 -26.67 3.88 29.48
N VAL A 925 -25.90 4.40 30.44
CA VAL A 925 -24.60 3.83 30.82
C VAL A 925 -24.81 3.00 32.08
N PRO A 926 -24.37 1.72 32.15
CA PRO A 926 -24.52 0.88 33.34
C PRO A 926 -23.98 1.55 34.62
N GLU A 927 -24.71 1.40 35.73
CA GLU A 927 -24.26 1.88 37.04
C GLU A 927 -22.95 1.18 37.44
N GLY A 928 -21.91 1.97 37.78
CA GLY A 928 -20.58 1.46 38.13
C GLY A 928 -19.58 1.43 36.97
N PHE A 929 -19.96 1.83 35.76
CA PHE A 929 -19.01 2.09 34.68
C PHE A 929 -18.28 3.41 34.95
N ASP A 930 -17.05 3.33 35.43
CA ASP A 930 -16.25 4.51 35.83
C ASP A 930 -15.50 5.17 34.65
N GLY A 931 -15.55 4.56 33.47
CA GLY A 931 -14.86 5.05 32.27
C GLY A 931 -13.33 5.05 32.38
N THR A 932 -12.75 4.61 33.51
CA THR A 932 -11.29 4.63 33.74
C THR A 932 -10.57 3.57 32.92
N THR A 933 -11.26 2.50 32.54
CA THR A 933 -10.74 1.50 31.57
C THR A 933 -10.73 2.00 30.13
N LEU A 934 -11.20 3.23 29.86
CA LEU A 934 -11.24 3.85 28.52
C LEU A 934 -10.54 5.22 28.48
N GLY A 935 -9.87 5.62 29.57
CA GLY A 935 -9.34 6.98 29.76
C GLY A 935 -7.87 6.96 30.18
N ASP A 936 -7.09 7.77 29.46
CA ASP A 936 -5.66 8.10 29.60
C ASP A 936 -4.69 7.21 28.81
N GLU A 937 -4.75 5.88 28.88
CA GLU A 937 -3.84 5.02 28.06
C GLU A 937 -4.24 4.96 26.57
N ASP A 938 -5.55 5.02 26.26
CA ASP A 938 -6.04 5.13 24.88
C ASP A 938 -5.77 6.54 24.30
N GLU A 939 -5.50 7.56 25.12
CA GLU A 939 -4.99 8.84 24.63
C GLU A 939 -3.48 8.75 24.34
N GLU A 940 -2.68 7.98 25.10
CA GLU A 940 -1.23 7.77 24.85
C GLU A 940 -0.92 6.74 23.73
N ASP A 941 -1.74 5.70 23.52
CA ASP A 941 -1.60 4.78 22.38
C ASP A 941 -2.32 5.33 21.13
N SER A 942 -3.41 6.10 21.31
CA SER A 942 -3.87 7.03 20.28
C SER A 942 -2.85 8.11 20.08
N ASP A 943 -1.95 8.46 20.99
CA ASP A 943 -0.87 9.37 20.67
C ASP A 943 0.08 8.72 19.67
N GLY A 944 0.08 7.40 19.40
CA GLY A 944 0.76 6.82 18.23
C GLY A 944 0.02 7.01 16.89
N GLU A 945 -1.32 6.97 16.90
CA GLU A 945 -2.19 7.16 15.71
C GLU A 945 -2.51 8.65 15.45
N ALA A 946 -2.65 9.40 16.53
CA ALA A 946 -2.68 10.84 16.63
C ALA A 946 -1.27 11.43 16.60
N GLU A 947 -0.16 10.72 16.85
CA GLU A 947 1.20 11.08 16.38
C GLU A 947 1.40 10.70 14.93
N THR A 948 0.55 9.91 14.27
CA THR A 948 0.64 9.80 12.79
C THR A 948 -0.17 10.90 12.12
N LEU A 949 -1.36 11.22 12.64
CA LEU A 949 -2.10 12.45 12.27
C LEU A 949 -1.35 13.73 12.70
N ASN A 950 -0.77 13.76 13.91
CA ASN A 950 0.13 14.83 14.36
C ASN A 950 1.47 14.72 13.69
N ALA A 951 2.10 13.59 13.35
CA ALA A 951 3.38 13.60 12.61
C ALA A 951 3.17 14.16 11.22
N THR A 952 2.00 13.92 10.62
CA THR A 952 1.60 14.59 9.37
C THR A 952 1.45 16.10 9.60
N PHE A 953 0.93 16.53 10.76
CA PHE A 953 0.82 17.94 11.18
C PHE A 953 2.07 18.57 11.83
N VAL A 954 3.04 17.76 12.28
CA VAL A 954 4.27 18.10 12.99
C VAL A 954 5.40 18.13 11.98
N VAL A 955 5.33 17.35 10.91
CA VAL A 955 6.03 17.66 9.66
C VAL A 955 5.55 19.02 9.09
N LEU A 956 4.30 19.43 9.37
CA LEU A 956 3.81 20.79 9.09
C LEU A 956 4.13 21.84 10.17
N ARG A 957 4.57 21.47 11.39
CA ARG A 957 4.90 22.40 12.51
C ARG A 957 6.38 22.47 12.89
N ILE A 958 7.22 21.53 12.47
CA ILE A 958 8.68 21.56 12.75
C ILE A 958 9.36 22.76 12.06
N THR A 959 8.65 23.54 11.24
CA THR A 959 9.13 24.77 10.62
C THR A 959 8.76 26.06 11.36
N GLU A 960 8.02 26.03 12.48
CA GLU A 960 7.58 27.26 13.16
C GLU A 960 8.47 27.71 14.34
N ASP A 961 9.38 26.87 14.87
CA ASP A 961 10.17 27.17 16.09
C ASP A 961 11.70 27.23 15.91
N THR A 962 12.20 27.48 14.69
CA THR A 962 13.62 27.87 14.50
C THR A 962 13.73 29.30 13.99
N ALA A 963 13.31 30.24 14.84
CA ALA A 963 13.69 31.65 14.74
C ALA A 963 13.85 32.24 16.16
N GLU A 964 14.83 31.71 16.91
CA GLU A 964 15.67 32.48 17.84
C GLU A 964 17.13 32.10 17.65
#